data_AF-A0A953XPY4-F1
#
_entry.id   AF-A0A953XPY4-F1
#
_cell.length_a   1.000
_cell.length_b   1.000
_cell.length_c   1.000
_cell.angle_alpha   90.00
_cell.angle_beta   90.00
_cell.angle_gamma   90.00
#
_symmetry.space_group_name_H-M   'P 1'
#
loop_
_entity.id
_entity.type
_entity.pdbx_description
1 polymer ?
#
loop_
_entity_poly.entity_id
_entity_poly.type
_entity_poly.pdbx_seq_one_letter_code
_entity_poly.pdbx_strand_id
1 'polypeptide(L)'
;MSDAITFNCTGCGKAYRVAANYAGREFGCKECGTRLSVPVASQREPGPDDSRVELGSGGEVMRRTTSGRQVVANPTRVFAKQRETSARMVAVGPAQEDAPKSGKRLIIGVVLVLVLAGGGLAAAFAMGVFQSEANTGSQTAEGNNAGTSPQIQQEDVREKILKQVDVPGQTAADFVNLLKQADEAKLDDLDVVMVARKLVTAISGESGAGFSDADLMLLAARMEKLNARSDADTLYSVIVARNRQKADKPPEFKQAHERLGHVKIDLDATILKAAELRDSGVVTGLDQLHDELLEIEERADDGWVPRIDKTRFDEIVGLVNEAQEKYDLIAKTDPFQLELARARNRFKLEKISKIGSWVSFGREPYVVFCQQQAGEDDEAKTLERINTALTAATQFPEFFKQTVAEPLGLRRMLPSDLEGDARDKAPFEILLFRDGSYMNAYLREKDIKHVDASKISSLTEPATGRISMVYEDERTSLGKFIRGLVDSAFYNYNPRAPKTQAEDDEYRGFSSYWLNAYFAAAVSFVTASPTRDEFTYFVNDTRVSELMGRLAGPYKVADNGKIDSFGGPAFTARQILGLTKWEDAQPLMRANLEGYEGWTKNNLDIVTNDTNTRSLLGSYMHALLLFTYFGSPDAEARYREKLIRFIRMDLDGEVDSENPLPAFEKAFGLDEAGWKKFEAEFLAWQKGE
;
A
#
# COMPACT_ATOMS: atom_id res chain seq x y z
N MET A 1 -14.77 43.08 -28.25
CA MET A 1 -15.02 41.75 -27.68
C MET A 1 -13.72 41.32 -27.03
N SER A 2 -13.69 41.00 -25.74
CA SER A 2 -12.46 40.66 -25.01
C SER A 2 -11.97 39.26 -25.43
N ASP A 3 -10.72 39.16 -25.85
CA ASP A 3 -10.10 37.88 -26.25
C ASP A 3 -10.21 36.85 -25.12
N ALA A 4 -10.53 35.61 -25.48
CA ALA A 4 -10.66 34.51 -24.55
C ALA A 4 -9.44 33.59 -24.68
N ILE A 5 -8.81 33.27 -23.55
CA ILE A 5 -7.68 32.34 -23.47
C ILE A 5 -8.26 30.94 -23.31
N THR A 6 -7.88 30.02 -24.20
CA THR A 6 -8.21 28.59 -24.12
C THR A 6 -6.99 27.78 -23.72
N PHE A 7 -7.15 26.89 -22.74
CA PHE A 7 -6.10 25.97 -22.28
C PHE A 7 -6.72 24.71 -21.65
N ASN A 8 -5.95 23.62 -21.54
CA ASN A 8 -6.45 22.35 -21.00
C ASN A 8 -6.01 22.16 -19.54
N CYS A 9 -6.88 21.55 -18.73
CA CYS A 9 -6.55 21.14 -17.37
C CYS A 9 -5.42 20.10 -17.39
N THR A 10 -4.35 20.32 -16.60
CA THR A 10 -3.22 19.38 -16.49
C THR A 10 -3.55 18.09 -15.76
N GLY A 11 -4.64 18.04 -14.98
CA GLY A 11 -5.11 16.85 -14.29
C GLY A 11 -5.99 15.94 -15.14
N CYS A 12 -7.11 16.47 -15.66
CA CYS A 12 -8.13 15.68 -16.36
C CYS A 12 -8.23 15.95 -17.88
N GLY A 13 -7.41 16.85 -18.44
CA GLY A 13 -7.40 17.16 -19.88
C GLY A 13 -8.56 18.04 -20.39
N LYS A 14 -9.56 18.36 -19.57
CA LYS A 14 -10.71 19.17 -20.01
C LYS A 14 -10.30 20.59 -20.43
N ALA A 15 -10.82 21.05 -21.57
CA ALA A 15 -10.57 22.39 -22.09
C ALA A 15 -11.33 23.48 -21.31
N TYR A 16 -10.63 24.55 -20.95
CA TYR A 16 -11.15 25.75 -20.31
C TYR A 16 -11.07 26.93 -21.26
N ARG A 17 -12.09 27.79 -21.25
CA ARG A 17 -12.12 29.08 -21.95
C ARG A 17 -12.41 30.17 -20.93
N VAL A 18 -11.43 31.06 -20.71
CA VAL A 18 -11.53 32.17 -19.74
C VAL A 18 -11.27 33.49 -20.43
N ALA A 19 -11.82 34.58 -19.91
CA ALA A 19 -11.55 35.91 -20.46
C ALA A 19 -10.09 36.31 -20.21
N ALA A 20 -9.48 37.08 -21.12
CA ALA A 20 -8.07 37.48 -21.04
C ALA A 20 -7.68 38.20 -19.74
N ASN A 21 -8.62 38.87 -19.07
CA ASN A 21 -8.39 39.51 -17.77
C ASN A 21 -8.13 38.53 -16.61
N TYR A 22 -8.27 37.22 -16.84
CA TYR A 22 -7.88 36.17 -15.90
C TYR A 22 -6.45 35.64 -16.14
N ALA A 23 -5.72 36.14 -17.14
CA ALA A 23 -4.33 35.78 -17.37
C ALA A 23 -3.49 35.87 -16.08
N GLY A 24 -2.73 34.81 -15.78
CA GLY A 24 -1.86 34.71 -14.61
C GLY A 24 -2.58 34.39 -13.29
N ARG A 25 -3.91 34.27 -13.28
CA ARG A 25 -4.66 33.88 -12.07
C ARG A 25 -4.75 32.37 -11.94
N GLU A 26 -4.77 31.90 -10.69
CA GLU A 26 -4.95 30.49 -10.37
C GLU A 26 -6.41 30.17 -9.98
N PHE A 27 -6.90 29.00 -10.38
CA PHE A 27 -8.17 28.45 -9.92
C PHE A 27 -8.16 26.92 -9.92
N GLY A 28 -9.07 26.29 -9.16
CA GLY A 28 -9.24 24.83 -9.16
C GLY A 28 -10.08 24.35 -10.34
N CYS A 29 -9.65 23.27 -11.01
CA CYS A 29 -10.44 22.59 -12.02
C CYS A 29 -11.77 22.12 -11.42
N LYS A 30 -12.89 22.41 -12.10
CA LYS A 30 -14.23 22.03 -11.64
C LYS A 30 -14.50 20.53 -11.67
N GLU A 31 -13.75 19.77 -12.45
CA GLU A 31 -13.94 18.31 -12.58
C GLU A 31 -13.05 17.53 -11.61
N CYS A 32 -11.75 17.83 -11.56
CA CYS A 32 -10.77 17.04 -10.81
C CYS A 32 -10.12 17.77 -9.62
N GLY A 33 -10.44 19.05 -9.39
CA GLY A 33 -9.90 19.84 -8.29
C GLY A 33 -8.44 20.31 -8.44
N THR A 34 -7.71 19.85 -9.47
CA THR A 34 -6.32 20.27 -9.75
C THR A 34 -6.21 21.80 -9.87
N ARG A 35 -5.22 22.41 -9.19
CA ARG A 35 -4.91 23.85 -9.35
C ARG A 35 -4.38 24.12 -10.76
N LEU A 36 -4.99 25.09 -11.43
CA LEU A 36 -4.65 25.54 -12.77
C LEU A 36 -4.23 27.00 -12.73
N SER A 37 -3.24 27.38 -13.52
CA SER A 37 -2.87 28.78 -13.75
C SER A 37 -3.21 29.16 -15.18
N VAL A 38 -3.89 30.30 -15.37
CA VAL A 38 -4.22 30.80 -16.71
C VAL A 38 -2.95 31.32 -17.37
N PRO A 39 -2.59 30.82 -18.58
CA PRO A 39 -1.41 31.31 -19.29
C PRO A 39 -1.46 32.83 -19.45
N VAL A 40 -0.41 33.53 -19.04
CA VAL A 40 -0.20 34.92 -19.45
C VAL A 40 0.34 34.86 -20.87
N ALA A 41 -0.31 35.55 -21.82
CA ALA A 41 0.29 35.76 -23.13
C ALA A 41 1.63 36.46 -22.88
N SER A 42 2.73 35.70 -22.91
CA SER A 42 4.06 36.25 -22.78
C SER A 42 4.19 37.30 -23.88
N GLN A 43 4.59 38.51 -23.50
CA GLN A 43 5.02 39.52 -24.46
C GLN A 43 6.08 38.88 -25.33
N ARG A 44 5.70 38.48 -26.55
CA ARG A 44 6.65 38.16 -27.61
C ARG A 44 7.47 39.43 -27.81
N GLU A 45 8.74 39.42 -27.43
CA GLU A 45 9.68 40.37 -27.98
C GLU A 45 9.62 40.26 -29.52
N PRO A 46 9.64 41.39 -30.24
CA PRO A 46 9.45 41.40 -31.69
C PRO A 46 10.67 40.79 -32.37
N GLY A 47 10.57 39.50 -32.72
CA GLY A 47 11.44 38.87 -33.70
C GLY A 47 11.08 39.30 -35.12
N PRO A 48 12.04 39.36 -36.04
CA PRO A 48 11.86 39.95 -37.36
C PRO A 48 10.94 39.08 -38.23
N ASP A 49 9.92 39.76 -38.74
CA ASP A 49 9.22 39.58 -40.02
C ASP A 49 9.39 38.23 -40.72
N ASP A 50 8.34 37.41 -40.67
CA ASP A 50 7.98 36.64 -41.85
C ASP A 50 6.46 36.54 -41.98
N SER A 51 6.05 36.62 -43.22
CA SER A 51 4.76 37.09 -43.69
C SER A 51 3.84 35.93 -44.10
N ARG A 52 2.53 36.23 -44.23
CA ARG A 52 1.47 35.46 -44.93
C ARG A 52 0.96 34.20 -44.19
N VAL A 53 -0.34 33.85 -44.14
CA VAL A 53 -1.50 34.06 -45.02
C VAL A 53 -2.79 34.11 -44.17
N GLU A 54 -3.69 35.03 -44.50
CA GLU A 54 -5.09 35.07 -44.06
C GLU A 54 -5.94 34.00 -44.75
N LEU A 55 -6.84 33.34 -44.02
CA LEU A 55 -8.10 32.68 -44.45
C LEU A 55 -8.73 32.17 -43.14
N GLY A 56 -9.99 32.32 -42.77
CA GLY A 56 -11.20 32.81 -43.38
C GLY A 56 -12.32 32.45 -42.39
N SER A 57 -13.30 33.33 -42.27
CA SER A 57 -14.39 33.39 -41.29
C SER A 57 -15.41 32.25 -41.28
N GLY A 58 -15.97 31.98 -40.08
CA GLY A 58 -17.28 31.35 -39.84
C GLY A 58 -17.34 30.89 -38.37
N GLY A 59 -18.21 31.33 -37.46
CA GLY A 59 -19.56 31.87 -37.57
C GLY A 59 -20.53 30.84 -36.95
N GLU A 60 -21.28 31.25 -35.92
CA GLU A 60 -22.36 30.55 -35.17
C GLU A 60 -21.99 30.05 -33.75
N VAL A 61 -22.32 30.80 -32.68
CA VAL A 61 -23.63 30.98 -32.01
C VAL A 61 -24.12 29.70 -31.32
N MET A 62 -24.01 29.65 -29.98
CA MET A 62 -25.04 29.08 -29.10
C MET A 62 -24.88 29.55 -27.65
N ARG A 63 -26.05 29.66 -27.00
CA ARG A 63 -26.46 30.50 -25.86
C ARG A 63 -25.91 30.13 -24.47
N ARG A 64 -25.96 31.15 -23.61
CA ARG A 64 -25.96 31.13 -22.14
C ARG A 64 -27.04 30.20 -21.57
N THR A 65 -26.70 29.53 -20.46
CA THR A 65 -27.62 29.34 -19.32
C THR A 65 -26.90 29.71 -18.02
N THR A 66 -27.62 30.50 -17.23
CA THR A 66 -27.31 31.05 -15.91
C THR A 66 -27.87 30.16 -14.81
N SER A 67 -27.39 30.40 -13.58
CA SER A 67 -27.79 29.84 -12.27
C SER A 67 -27.01 28.57 -11.88
N GLY A 68 -26.41 28.43 -10.70
CA GLY A 68 -26.37 29.28 -9.50
C GLY A 68 -26.58 28.42 -8.27
N ARG A 69 -25.53 28.09 -7.50
CA ARG A 69 -25.54 27.88 -6.04
C ARG A 69 -24.11 27.67 -5.53
N GLN A 70 -23.59 28.63 -4.76
CA GLN A 70 -22.37 28.47 -3.97
C GLN A 70 -22.72 27.89 -2.60
N VAL A 71 -22.00 26.85 -2.18
CA VAL A 71 -21.91 26.42 -0.78
C VAL A 71 -20.43 26.47 -0.41
N VAL A 72 -20.11 27.26 0.62
CA VAL A 72 -18.77 27.42 1.17
C VAL A 72 -18.58 26.36 2.26
N ALA A 73 -17.53 25.53 2.16
CA ALA A 73 -17.08 24.66 3.23
C ALA A 73 -15.59 24.94 3.52
N ASN A 74 -15.27 25.08 4.81
CA ASN A 74 -13.98 25.53 5.35
C ASN A 74 -13.15 24.31 5.83
N PRO A 75 -11.96 23.99 5.27
CA PRO A 75 -11.29 22.69 5.45
C PRO A 75 -10.16 22.62 6.51
N THR A 76 -10.08 23.51 7.50
CA THR A 76 -8.86 23.64 8.32
C THR A 76 -8.73 22.76 9.58
N ARG A 77 -9.62 21.78 9.84
CA ARG A 77 -9.59 21.03 11.12
C ARG A 77 -9.06 19.59 11.07
N VAL A 78 -8.79 19.03 9.89
CA VAL A 78 -8.48 17.58 9.75
C VAL A 78 -6.98 17.26 9.84
N PHE A 79 -6.08 18.23 9.65
CA PHE A 79 -4.64 17.94 9.50
C PHE A 79 -3.81 17.93 10.79
N ALA A 80 -4.38 18.29 11.94
CA ALA A 80 -3.62 18.36 13.19
C ALA A 80 -3.49 17.01 13.92
N LYS A 81 -4.51 16.14 13.84
CA LYS A 81 -4.57 14.90 14.65
C LYS A 81 -3.73 13.75 14.07
N GLN A 82 -3.40 13.79 12.77
CA GLN A 82 -2.68 12.70 12.08
C GLN A 82 -1.15 12.73 12.28
N ARG A 83 -0.58 13.87 12.70
CA ARG A 83 0.87 13.99 12.99
C ARG A 83 1.26 13.46 14.38
N GLU A 84 0.31 13.32 15.28
CA GLU A 84 0.57 12.94 16.68
C GLU A 84 0.72 11.41 16.84
N THR A 85 0.02 10.63 16.01
CA THR A 85 0.10 9.15 16.00
C THR A 85 1.39 8.63 15.37
N SER A 86 1.92 9.28 14.32
CA SER A 86 3.18 8.85 13.68
C SER A 86 4.42 9.09 14.56
N ALA A 87 4.38 10.04 15.50
CA ALA A 87 5.50 10.30 16.40
C ALA A 87 5.64 9.24 17.52
N ARG A 88 4.56 8.51 17.85
CA ARG A 88 4.59 7.46 18.89
C ARG A 88 5.16 6.12 18.41
N MET A 89 5.12 5.83 17.10
CA MET A 89 5.60 4.55 16.58
C MET A 89 7.13 4.48 16.33
N VAL A 90 7.85 5.61 16.41
CA VAL A 90 9.31 5.67 16.14
C VAL A 90 10.16 5.48 17.41
N ALA A 91 9.55 5.38 18.60
CA ALA A 91 10.26 5.36 19.88
C ALA A 91 10.54 3.96 20.49
N VAL A 92 10.47 2.88 19.69
CA VAL A 92 10.89 1.54 20.13
C VAL A 92 12.17 1.17 19.39
N GLY A 93 13.32 1.42 20.02
CA GLY A 93 14.62 0.98 19.52
C GLY A 93 14.82 -0.54 19.69
N PRO A 94 15.71 -1.17 18.90
CA PRO A 94 15.92 -2.62 18.97
C PRO A 94 16.63 -3.01 20.27
N ALA A 95 16.01 -3.92 21.02
CA ALA A 95 16.64 -4.62 22.13
C ALA A 95 17.69 -5.59 21.57
N GLN A 96 18.89 -5.46 22.12
CA GLN A 96 20.06 -6.31 21.88
C GLN A 96 19.87 -7.61 22.68
N GLU A 97 19.74 -8.76 22.01
CA GLU A 97 19.72 -10.08 22.68
C GLU A 97 20.94 -10.92 22.27
N ASP A 98 21.75 -11.22 23.29
CA ASP A 98 22.87 -12.14 23.26
C ASP A 98 22.42 -13.62 23.29
N ALA A 99 23.24 -14.47 22.66
CA ALA A 99 23.04 -15.91 22.48
C ALA A 99 22.99 -16.75 23.79
N PRO A 100 22.34 -17.93 23.79
CA PRO A 100 22.09 -18.69 25.01
C PRO A 100 23.24 -19.63 25.38
N LYS A 101 23.57 -19.68 26.68
CA LYS A 101 24.36 -20.77 27.29
C LYS A 101 23.47 -21.69 28.11
N SER A 102 23.61 -22.97 27.81
CA SER A 102 23.04 -24.15 28.45
C SER A 102 23.34 -24.27 29.96
N GLY A 103 22.40 -24.81 30.73
CA GLY A 103 22.67 -25.32 32.08
C GLY A 103 21.49 -26.03 32.73
N LYS A 104 21.54 -27.37 32.76
CA LYS A 104 20.58 -28.30 33.40
C LYS A 104 20.46 -28.08 34.93
N ARG A 105 19.26 -28.37 35.48
CA ARG A 105 18.92 -29.13 36.71
C ARG A 105 17.60 -28.59 37.30
N LEU A 106 16.75 -29.29 38.06
CA LEU A 106 16.36 -30.69 38.27
C LEU A 106 15.25 -30.60 39.35
N ILE A 107 14.06 -31.11 39.04
CA ILE A 107 13.02 -31.84 39.84
C ILE A 107 12.82 -31.53 41.36
N ILE A 108 11.54 -31.70 41.76
CA ILE A 108 10.93 -31.98 43.10
C ILE A 108 10.15 -30.77 43.62
N GLY A 109 8.86 -30.80 44.04
CA GLY A 109 7.83 -31.83 44.24
C GLY A 109 6.64 -31.11 44.94
N VAL A 110 5.39 -31.29 44.49
CA VAL A 110 4.35 -32.13 45.12
C VAL A 110 3.78 -31.59 46.45
N VAL A 111 2.52 -31.12 46.37
CA VAL A 111 1.37 -31.34 47.28
C VAL A 111 1.35 -30.65 48.67
N LEU A 112 0.33 -29.81 48.92
CA LEU A 112 -0.77 -30.17 49.83
C LEU A 112 -2.00 -29.24 49.72
N VAL A 113 -3.15 -29.87 49.89
CA VAL A 113 -4.52 -29.39 49.73
C VAL A 113 -5.27 -29.72 51.04
N LEU A 114 -6.17 -28.81 51.44
CA LEU A 114 -7.32 -28.93 52.39
C LEU A 114 -7.14 -28.66 53.92
N VAL A 115 -7.84 -27.58 54.34
CA VAL A 115 -8.95 -27.49 55.33
C VAL A 115 -8.67 -27.69 56.82
N LEU A 116 -9.05 -26.67 57.61
CA LEU A 116 -10.00 -26.67 58.76
C LEU A 116 -9.90 -25.28 59.43
N ALA A 117 -10.92 -24.42 59.36
CA ALA A 117 -12.03 -24.31 60.32
C ALA A 117 -11.60 -23.92 61.77
N GLY A 118 -11.98 -22.71 62.19
CA GLY A 118 -12.51 -22.45 63.54
C GLY A 118 -11.64 -21.68 64.53
N GLY A 119 -12.16 -20.51 64.97
CA GLY A 119 -11.92 -19.86 66.27
C GLY A 119 -10.55 -19.16 66.42
N GLY A 120 -10.42 -17.87 66.73
CA GLY A 120 -11.23 -16.98 67.56
C GLY A 120 -10.50 -16.67 68.86
N LEU A 121 -9.94 -15.45 69.00
CA LEU A 121 -9.94 -14.62 70.24
C LEU A 121 -8.99 -13.39 70.16
N ALA A 122 -9.65 -12.21 70.15
CA ALA A 122 -9.51 -11.05 71.05
C ALA A 122 -8.29 -10.07 71.04
N ALA A 123 -8.73 -8.80 71.15
CA ALA A 123 -8.13 -7.56 71.70
C ALA A 123 -7.40 -6.63 70.71
N ALA A 124 -7.63 -5.32 70.61
CA ALA A 124 -8.52 -4.30 71.20
C ALA A 124 -8.41 -3.04 70.28
N PHE A 125 -9.37 -2.13 70.05
CA PHE A 125 -9.88 -1.07 70.96
C PHE A 125 -10.96 -0.20 70.23
N ALA A 126 -11.95 0.27 71.01
CA ALA A 126 -12.84 1.47 70.88
C ALA A 126 -13.73 1.66 69.62
N MET A 127 -15.05 1.42 69.65
CA MET A 127 -16.19 2.14 70.29
C MET A 127 -16.66 3.45 69.62
N GLY A 128 -17.91 3.41 69.16
CA GLY A 128 -18.77 4.54 68.77
C GLY A 128 -20.12 4.04 68.24
N VAL A 129 -21.05 3.73 69.14
CA VAL A 129 -22.33 3.03 68.92
C VAL A 129 -23.49 4.01 68.64
N PHE A 130 -24.38 3.67 67.70
CA PHE A 130 -25.84 3.85 67.85
C PHE A 130 -26.56 2.69 67.14
N GLN A 131 -27.36 1.94 67.89
CA GLN A 131 -28.39 1.04 67.37
C GLN A 131 -29.60 1.09 68.30
N SER A 132 -30.77 1.36 67.73
CA SER A 132 -32.10 1.04 68.27
C SER A 132 -32.28 -0.49 68.22
N GLU A 133 -33.20 -1.18 68.91
CA GLU A 133 -34.55 -0.85 69.36
C GLU A 133 -35.06 -1.97 70.29
N ALA A 134 -36.26 -1.75 70.87
CA ALA A 134 -37.22 -2.70 71.43
C ALA A 134 -37.02 -3.25 72.85
N ASN A 135 -37.89 -2.80 73.77
CA ASN A 135 -38.63 -3.73 74.61
C ASN A 135 -40.02 -3.21 75.03
N THR A 136 -40.96 -4.14 75.05
CA THR A 136 -42.41 -4.05 75.32
C THR A 136 -42.75 -4.14 76.82
N GLY A 137 -43.78 -3.40 77.26
CA GLY A 137 -44.82 -3.92 78.17
C GLY A 137 -45.01 -3.34 79.59
N SER A 138 -46.12 -2.58 79.75
CA SER A 138 -47.17 -2.71 80.80
C SER A 138 -47.06 -2.05 82.20
N GLN A 139 -48.01 -1.11 82.44
CA GLN A 139 -48.78 -0.75 83.68
C GLN A 139 -48.01 -0.17 84.89
N THR A 140 -48.46 0.81 85.69
CA THR A 140 -49.71 1.58 85.92
C THR A 140 -49.36 2.77 86.84
N ALA A 141 -50.23 3.79 86.90
CA ALA A 141 -50.55 4.71 88.02
C ALA A 141 -50.40 6.21 87.75
N GLU A 142 -51.37 6.93 88.32
CA GLU A 142 -51.77 8.32 88.17
C GLU A 142 -50.72 9.37 88.61
N GLY A 143 -50.83 10.58 88.05
CA GLY A 143 -50.21 11.78 88.61
C GLY A 143 -50.19 12.96 87.64
N ASN A 144 -51.10 13.91 87.84
CA ASN A 144 -51.17 15.19 87.15
C ASN A 144 -49.84 15.97 87.17
N ASN A 145 -49.41 16.50 86.02
CA ASN A 145 -48.94 17.90 85.89
C ASN A 145 -48.61 18.26 84.43
N ALA A 146 -48.94 19.50 84.07
CA ALA A 146 -48.74 20.11 82.77
C ALA A 146 -47.26 20.27 82.38
N GLY A 147 -46.94 19.97 81.12
CA GLY A 147 -45.67 20.25 80.47
C GLY A 147 -45.86 20.32 78.95
N THR A 148 -45.70 21.51 78.39
CA THR A 148 -45.85 21.83 76.97
C THR A 148 -44.78 21.14 76.13
N SER A 149 -45.19 20.55 75.01
CA SER A 149 -44.44 19.65 74.12
C SER A 149 -43.26 20.33 73.38
N PRO A 150 -42.14 19.62 73.05
CA PRO A 150 -40.98 20.16 72.31
C PRO A 150 -41.19 20.44 70.81
N GLN A 151 -42.40 20.22 70.26
CA GLN A 151 -42.65 20.31 68.81
C GLN A 151 -42.41 21.70 68.19
N ILE A 152 -42.49 22.79 68.97
CA ILE A 152 -42.35 24.16 68.45
C ILE A 152 -40.89 24.52 68.09
N GLN A 153 -39.88 23.87 68.70
CA GLN A 153 -38.47 24.15 68.37
C GLN A 153 -37.95 23.38 67.14
N GLN A 154 -38.53 22.21 66.82
CA GLN A 154 -38.08 21.39 65.70
C GLN A 154 -38.55 21.94 64.34
N GLU A 155 -39.75 22.53 64.31
CA GLU A 155 -40.31 23.16 63.11
C GLU A 155 -39.49 24.41 62.70
N ASP A 156 -38.97 25.16 63.67
CA ASP A 156 -38.08 26.31 63.43
C ASP A 156 -36.71 25.90 62.83
N VAL A 157 -36.11 24.81 63.32
CA VAL A 157 -34.82 24.30 62.79
C VAL A 157 -34.98 23.76 61.37
N ARG A 158 -36.04 22.98 61.10
CA ARG A 158 -36.36 22.46 59.77
C ARG A 158 -36.55 23.58 58.75
N GLU A 159 -37.40 24.57 59.06
CA GLU A 159 -37.69 25.69 58.17
C GLU A 159 -36.43 26.52 57.90
N LYS A 160 -35.58 26.72 58.91
CA LYS A 160 -34.30 27.44 58.76
C LYS A 160 -33.35 26.73 57.81
N ILE A 161 -33.18 25.41 57.94
CA ILE A 161 -32.32 24.61 57.05
C ILE A 161 -32.85 24.68 55.62
N LEU A 162 -34.14 24.43 55.41
CA LEU A 162 -34.74 24.44 54.07
C LEU A 162 -34.71 25.82 53.40
N LYS A 163 -34.88 26.92 54.15
CA LYS A 163 -34.69 28.28 53.62
C LYS A 163 -33.25 28.54 53.16
N GLN A 164 -32.27 27.98 53.86
CA GLN A 164 -30.86 28.13 53.48
C GLN A 164 -30.55 27.37 52.19
N VAL A 165 -31.19 26.23 51.92
CA VAL A 165 -31.00 25.42 50.71
C VAL A 165 -31.27 26.20 49.41
N ASP A 166 -32.14 27.22 49.45
CA ASP A 166 -32.51 28.04 48.30
C ASP A 166 -31.77 29.39 48.21
N VAL A 167 -30.82 29.65 49.11
CA VAL A 167 -29.99 30.87 49.02
C VAL A 167 -29.03 30.74 47.83
N PRO A 168 -29.11 31.64 46.83
CA PRO A 168 -28.21 31.58 45.68
C PRO A 168 -26.75 31.86 46.08
N GLY A 169 -25.82 31.25 45.36
CA GLY A 169 -24.38 31.47 45.57
C GLY A 169 -23.75 30.63 46.68
N GLN A 170 -24.49 29.68 47.27
CA GLN A 170 -23.91 28.71 48.18
C GLN A 170 -22.91 27.80 47.47
N THR A 171 -21.79 27.54 48.14
CA THR A 171 -20.73 26.63 47.70
C THR A 171 -21.04 25.19 48.12
N ALA A 172 -20.34 24.22 47.53
CA ALA A 172 -20.46 22.83 47.98
C ALA A 172 -20.12 22.66 49.48
N ALA A 173 -19.17 23.44 50.02
CA ALA A 173 -18.85 23.42 51.45
C ALA A 173 -20.01 23.92 52.33
N ASP A 174 -20.75 24.93 51.88
CA ASP A 174 -21.95 25.43 52.57
C ASP A 174 -23.02 24.33 52.63
N PHE A 175 -23.24 23.63 51.52
CA PHE A 175 -24.21 22.53 51.48
C PHE A 175 -23.78 21.29 52.29
N VAL A 176 -22.48 21.01 52.44
CA VAL A 176 -22.01 19.95 53.37
C VAL A 176 -22.39 20.29 54.81
N ASN A 177 -22.22 21.55 55.21
CA ASN A 177 -22.60 22.01 56.55
C ASN A 177 -24.11 21.92 56.75
N LEU A 178 -24.91 22.31 55.74
CA LEU A 178 -26.36 22.16 55.78
C LEU A 178 -26.80 20.70 55.89
N LEU A 179 -26.15 19.80 55.15
CA LEU A 179 -26.46 18.37 55.19
C LEU A 179 -26.17 17.78 56.58
N LYS A 180 -25.06 18.19 57.21
CA LYS A 180 -24.73 17.81 58.58
C LYS A 180 -25.76 18.35 59.58
N GLN A 181 -26.20 19.61 59.43
CA GLN A 181 -27.25 20.18 60.28
C GLN A 181 -28.59 19.42 60.11
N ALA A 182 -28.93 19.02 58.89
CA ALA A 182 -30.11 18.22 58.62
C ALA A 182 -30.07 16.85 59.33
N ASP A 183 -28.90 16.20 59.34
CA ASP A 183 -28.69 14.94 60.06
C ASP A 183 -28.81 15.10 61.58
N GLU A 184 -28.15 16.12 62.15
CA GLU A 184 -28.19 16.41 63.58
C GLU A 184 -29.62 16.74 64.04
N ALA A 185 -30.39 17.43 63.20
CA ALA A 185 -31.80 17.73 63.43
C ALA A 185 -32.76 16.56 63.18
N LYS A 186 -32.25 15.42 62.68
CA LYS A 186 -33.03 14.23 62.30
C LYS A 186 -34.22 14.58 61.40
N LEU A 187 -33.95 15.40 60.37
CA LEU A 187 -34.96 15.70 59.37
C LEU A 187 -35.38 14.41 58.64
N ASP A 188 -36.57 14.44 58.02
CA ASP A 188 -37.02 13.30 57.23
C ASP A 188 -36.16 13.10 55.96
N ASP A 189 -36.22 11.90 55.39
CA ASP A 189 -35.41 11.54 54.22
C ASP A 189 -35.66 12.46 53.02
N LEU A 190 -36.87 13.03 52.88
CA LEU A 190 -37.20 13.91 51.76
C LEU A 190 -36.45 15.25 51.88
N ASP A 191 -36.45 15.85 53.07
CA ASP A 191 -35.70 17.08 53.35
C ASP A 191 -34.19 16.87 53.19
N VAL A 192 -33.68 15.75 53.71
CA VAL A 192 -32.26 15.37 53.56
C VAL A 192 -31.89 15.23 52.09
N VAL A 193 -32.75 14.60 51.27
CA VAL A 193 -32.55 14.50 49.81
C VAL A 193 -32.53 15.87 49.14
N MET A 194 -33.39 16.80 49.54
CA MET A 194 -33.42 18.15 48.96
C MET A 194 -32.10 18.90 49.19
N VAL A 195 -31.58 18.86 50.42
CA VAL A 195 -30.26 19.45 50.74
C VAL A 195 -29.17 18.75 49.95
N ALA A 196 -29.16 17.41 49.93
CA ALA A 196 -28.13 16.63 49.27
C ALA A 196 -28.14 16.80 47.73
N ARG A 197 -29.29 17.00 47.09
CA ARG A 197 -29.38 17.31 45.65
C ARG A 197 -28.72 18.63 45.28
N LYS A 198 -28.90 19.66 46.11
CA LYS A 198 -28.23 20.95 45.90
C LYS A 198 -26.72 20.82 46.09
N LEU A 199 -26.29 20.02 47.06
CA LEU A 199 -24.87 19.65 47.21
C LEU A 199 -24.33 18.96 45.95
N VAL A 200 -25.01 17.94 45.42
CA VAL A 200 -24.60 17.23 44.18
C VAL A 200 -24.53 18.19 43.00
N THR A 201 -25.49 19.10 42.88
CA THR A 201 -25.51 20.12 41.83
C THR A 201 -24.29 21.05 41.93
N ALA A 202 -23.97 21.52 43.14
CA ALA A 202 -22.80 22.36 43.40
C ALA A 202 -21.48 21.61 43.10
N ILE A 203 -21.34 20.37 43.60
CA ILE A 203 -20.18 19.51 43.35
C ILE A 203 -19.98 19.26 41.85
N SER A 204 -21.04 18.94 41.12
CA SER A 204 -20.99 18.70 39.68
C SER A 204 -20.56 19.96 38.91
N GLY A 205 -21.12 21.12 39.26
CA GLY A 205 -20.75 22.42 38.68
C GLY A 205 -19.28 22.79 38.93
N GLU A 206 -18.72 22.36 40.06
CA GLU A 206 -17.33 22.57 40.44
C GLU A 206 -16.40 21.40 40.03
N SER A 207 -16.89 20.42 39.27
CA SER A 207 -16.14 19.22 38.88
C SER A 207 -15.51 18.46 40.07
N GLY A 208 -16.17 18.49 41.23
CA GLY A 208 -15.71 17.85 42.46
C GLY A 208 -14.54 18.54 43.15
N ALA A 209 -14.27 19.82 42.86
CA ALA A 209 -13.27 20.59 43.58
C ALA A 209 -13.57 20.62 45.09
N GLY A 210 -12.54 20.45 45.92
CA GLY A 210 -12.68 20.44 47.39
C GLY A 210 -13.08 19.10 48.01
N PHE A 211 -13.36 18.07 47.23
CA PHE A 211 -13.70 16.72 47.72
C PHE A 211 -12.66 15.68 47.29
N SER A 212 -12.31 14.73 48.15
CA SER A 212 -11.54 13.56 47.72
C SER A 212 -12.44 12.58 46.93
N ASP A 213 -11.86 11.64 46.16
CA ASP A 213 -12.69 10.64 45.47
C ASP A 213 -13.44 9.75 46.49
N ALA A 214 -12.82 9.50 47.65
CA ALA A 214 -13.45 8.77 48.76
C ALA A 214 -14.66 9.53 49.34
N ASP A 215 -14.57 10.87 49.49
CA ASP A 215 -15.70 11.69 49.95
C ASP A 215 -16.86 11.64 48.95
N LEU A 216 -16.54 11.70 47.65
CA LEU A 216 -17.53 11.59 46.57
C LEU A 216 -18.19 10.21 46.55
N MET A 217 -17.42 9.13 46.76
CA MET A 217 -17.97 7.76 46.87
C MET A 217 -18.91 7.62 48.07
N LEU A 218 -18.54 8.17 49.23
CA LEU A 218 -19.38 8.15 50.43
C LEU A 218 -20.69 8.91 50.23
N LEU A 219 -20.61 10.10 49.61
CA LEU A 219 -21.79 10.89 49.29
C LEU A 219 -22.69 10.16 48.27
N ALA A 220 -22.10 9.53 47.24
CA ALA A 220 -22.85 8.75 46.26
C ALA A 220 -23.57 7.55 46.90
N ALA A 221 -22.88 6.80 47.76
CA ALA A 221 -23.47 5.70 48.51
C ALA A 221 -24.61 6.16 49.44
N ARG A 222 -24.52 7.38 49.98
CA ARG A 222 -25.61 8.00 50.74
C ARG A 222 -26.80 8.35 49.85
N MET A 223 -26.57 8.92 48.66
CA MET A 223 -27.64 9.20 47.69
C MET A 223 -28.36 7.91 47.24
N GLU A 224 -27.63 6.79 47.08
CA GLU A 224 -28.25 5.48 46.82
C GLU A 224 -29.21 5.05 47.94
N LYS A 225 -28.81 5.19 49.22
CA LYS A 225 -29.66 4.85 50.37
C LYS A 225 -30.94 5.69 50.45
N LEU A 226 -30.87 6.93 49.99
CA LEU A 226 -31.99 7.85 49.93
C LEU A 226 -32.86 7.69 48.67
N ASN A 227 -32.68 6.60 47.90
CA ASN A 227 -33.37 6.35 46.63
C ASN A 227 -33.14 7.45 45.56
N ALA A 228 -32.05 8.19 45.65
CA ALA A 228 -31.69 9.28 44.75
C ALA A 228 -30.63 8.83 43.73
N ARG A 229 -30.95 7.80 42.94
CA ARG A 229 -29.99 7.10 42.08
C ARG A 229 -29.31 8.00 41.04
N SER A 230 -30.06 8.88 40.39
CA SER A 230 -29.53 9.81 39.37
C SER A 230 -28.46 10.76 39.95
N ASP A 231 -28.62 11.15 41.21
CA ASP A 231 -27.68 12.03 41.91
C ASP A 231 -26.40 11.26 42.29
N ALA A 232 -26.52 9.99 42.69
CA ALA A 232 -25.37 9.11 42.90
C ALA A 232 -24.57 8.88 41.61
N ASP A 233 -25.25 8.59 40.49
CA ASP A 233 -24.62 8.41 39.18
C ASP A 233 -23.89 9.68 38.71
N THR A 234 -24.41 10.86 39.04
CA THR A 234 -23.73 12.14 38.79
C THR A 234 -22.40 12.22 39.55
N LEU A 235 -22.37 11.85 40.82
CA LEU A 235 -21.15 11.84 41.64
C LEU A 235 -20.12 10.81 41.16
N TYR A 236 -20.55 9.59 40.81
CA TYR A 236 -19.66 8.60 40.21
C TYR A 236 -19.05 9.10 38.88
N SER A 237 -19.84 9.80 38.07
CA SER A 237 -19.38 10.40 36.80
C SER A 237 -18.32 11.49 37.03
N VAL A 238 -18.44 12.27 38.11
CA VAL A 238 -17.41 13.26 38.50
C VAL A 238 -16.09 12.57 38.85
N ILE A 239 -16.13 11.46 39.62
CA ILE A 239 -14.94 10.66 39.96
C ILE A 239 -14.25 10.13 38.70
N VAL A 240 -15.04 9.58 37.76
CA VAL A 240 -14.54 9.06 36.48
C VAL A 240 -13.88 10.18 35.68
N ALA A 241 -14.58 11.29 35.45
CA ALA A 241 -14.09 12.41 34.66
C ALA A 241 -12.78 13.01 35.21
N ARG A 242 -12.69 13.16 36.54
CA ARG A 242 -11.50 13.71 37.22
C ARG A 242 -10.26 12.84 37.08
N ASN A 243 -10.46 11.53 36.99
CA ASN A 243 -9.36 10.58 36.95
C ASN A 243 -9.04 10.12 35.52
N ARG A 244 -9.86 10.42 34.51
CA ARG A 244 -9.69 10.01 33.09
C ARG A 244 -8.28 10.19 32.52
N GLN A 245 -7.59 11.28 32.85
CA GLN A 245 -6.26 11.58 32.30
C GLN A 245 -5.07 11.22 33.21
N LYS A 246 -5.32 10.73 34.44
CA LYS A 246 -4.24 10.37 35.36
C LYS A 246 -3.60 9.03 34.97
N ALA A 247 -2.28 8.91 35.10
CA ALA A 247 -1.58 7.64 34.90
C ALA A 247 -1.95 6.63 36.00
N ASP A 248 -1.91 7.06 37.25
CA ASP A 248 -2.29 6.24 38.41
C ASP A 248 -3.76 6.49 38.76
N LYS A 249 -4.63 5.53 38.42
CA LYS A 249 -6.05 5.57 38.79
C LYS A 249 -6.25 5.13 40.23
N PRO A 250 -6.93 5.91 41.09
CA PRO A 250 -7.24 5.49 42.44
C PRO A 250 -8.28 4.34 42.44
N PRO A 251 -8.38 3.51 43.50
CA PRO A 251 -9.36 2.42 43.59
C PRO A 251 -10.82 2.87 43.37
N GLU A 252 -11.15 4.09 43.80
CA GLU A 252 -12.46 4.72 43.66
C GLU A 252 -12.85 4.92 42.19
N PHE A 253 -11.89 5.09 41.28
CA PHE A 253 -12.16 5.19 39.84
C PHE A 253 -12.80 3.91 39.30
N LYS A 254 -12.22 2.75 39.65
CA LYS A 254 -12.77 1.44 39.30
C LYS A 254 -14.14 1.23 39.95
N GLN A 255 -14.27 1.54 41.23
CA GLN A 255 -15.55 1.37 41.95
C GLN A 255 -16.65 2.25 41.35
N ALA A 256 -16.34 3.50 40.99
CA ALA A 256 -17.28 4.41 40.34
C ALA A 256 -17.77 3.85 39.00
N HIS A 257 -16.89 3.30 38.17
CA HIS A 257 -17.27 2.61 36.94
C HIS A 257 -18.19 1.41 37.19
N GLU A 258 -17.83 0.53 38.13
CA GLU A 258 -18.66 -0.62 38.51
C GLU A 258 -20.05 -0.19 38.99
N ARG A 259 -20.11 0.91 39.76
CA ARG A 259 -21.37 1.48 40.25
C ARG A 259 -22.21 2.08 39.14
N LEU A 260 -21.61 2.76 38.17
CA LEU A 260 -22.27 3.21 36.93
C LEU A 260 -22.71 2.04 36.03
N GLY A 261 -22.36 0.80 36.39
CA GLY A 261 -22.65 -0.39 35.62
C GLY A 261 -21.76 -0.54 34.39
N HIS A 262 -20.68 0.23 34.28
CA HIS A 262 -19.69 0.07 33.23
C HIS A 262 -18.96 -1.26 33.40
N VAL A 263 -18.43 -1.79 32.30
CA VAL A 263 -17.68 -3.05 32.30
C VAL A 263 -16.36 -2.82 31.59
N LYS A 264 -15.29 -3.42 32.14
CA LYS A 264 -13.98 -3.38 31.51
C LYS A 264 -13.90 -4.41 30.38
N ILE A 265 -13.49 -3.99 29.20
CA ILE A 265 -13.31 -4.82 28.00
C ILE A 265 -11.88 -4.70 27.45
N ASP A 266 -11.45 -5.69 26.67
CA ASP A 266 -10.15 -5.71 25.98
C ASP A 266 -10.32 -5.28 24.52
N LEU A 267 -10.24 -3.97 24.28
CA LEU A 267 -10.41 -3.37 22.95
C LEU A 267 -9.19 -3.60 22.07
N ASP A 268 -7.98 -3.41 22.60
CA ASP A 268 -6.73 -3.41 21.84
C ASP A 268 -6.53 -4.70 21.05
N ALA A 269 -6.71 -5.85 21.70
CA ALA A 269 -6.56 -7.15 21.04
C ALA A 269 -7.59 -7.35 19.92
N THR A 270 -8.82 -6.88 20.12
CA THR A 270 -9.90 -7.01 19.15
C THR A 270 -9.72 -6.06 17.97
N ILE A 271 -9.29 -4.82 18.21
CA ILE A 271 -8.97 -3.82 17.18
C ILE A 271 -7.83 -4.31 16.30
N LEU A 272 -6.74 -4.80 16.91
CA LEU A 272 -5.60 -5.34 16.19
C LEU A 272 -6.02 -6.52 15.29
N LYS A 273 -6.78 -7.48 15.84
CA LYS A 273 -7.30 -8.62 15.09
C LYS A 273 -8.22 -8.20 13.95
N ALA A 274 -9.13 -7.25 14.19
CA ALA A 274 -10.01 -6.71 13.15
C ALA A 274 -9.23 -5.99 12.05
N ALA A 275 -8.17 -5.25 12.40
CA ALA A 275 -7.29 -4.58 11.45
C ALA A 275 -6.52 -5.57 10.57
N GLU A 276 -5.94 -6.63 11.15
CA GLU A 276 -5.24 -7.68 10.41
C GLU A 276 -6.18 -8.38 9.42
N LEU A 277 -7.38 -8.75 9.87
CA LEU A 277 -8.38 -9.37 9.01
C LEU A 277 -8.88 -8.41 7.92
N ARG A 278 -9.08 -7.13 8.24
CA ARG A 278 -9.44 -6.09 7.26
C ARG A 278 -8.36 -5.97 6.19
N ASP A 279 -7.10 -5.87 6.61
CA ASP A 279 -5.96 -5.66 5.73
C ASP A 279 -5.67 -6.88 4.85
N SER A 280 -6.12 -8.07 5.26
CA SER A 280 -6.09 -9.27 4.42
C SER A 280 -6.99 -9.18 3.18
N GLY A 281 -8.06 -8.38 3.23
CA GLY A 281 -9.06 -8.26 2.16
C GLY A 281 -9.90 -9.52 1.90
N VAL A 282 -9.75 -10.59 2.70
CA VAL A 282 -10.44 -11.88 2.51
C VAL A 282 -11.91 -11.80 2.88
N VAL A 283 -12.20 -11.12 4.00
CA VAL A 283 -13.56 -10.98 4.52
C VAL A 283 -14.05 -9.56 4.31
N THR A 284 -15.12 -9.41 3.54
CA THR A 284 -15.75 -8.11 3.27
C THR A 284 -16.49 -7.59 4.50
N GLY A 285 -16.58 -6.26 4.65
CA GLY A 285 -17.34 -5.61 5.72
C GLY A 285 -16.58 -5.38 7.02
N LEU A 286 -15.32 -5.80 7.10
CA LEU A 286 -14.47 -5.56 8.27
C LEU A 286 -14.10 -4.10 8.48
N ASP A 287 -14.12 -3.28 7.43
CA ASP A 287 -13.91 -1.82 7.55
C ASP A 287 -14.91 -1.21 8.54
N GLN A 288 -16.20 -1.55 8.40
CA GLN A 288 -17.27 -1.03 9.25
C GLN A 288 -17.11 -1.50 10.71
N LEU A 289 -16.75 -2.77 10.91
CA LEU A 289 -16.55 -3.31 12.26
C LEU A 289 -15.32 -2.69 12.94
N HIS A 290 -14.24 -2.51 12.20
CA HIS A 290 -13.04 -1.85 12.70
C HIS A 290 -13.32 -0.38 13.07
N ASP A 291 -14.02 0.36 12.21
CA ASP A 291 -14.39 1.75 12.50
C ASP A 291 -15.31 1.86 13.72
N GLU A 292 -16.27 0.94 13.88
CA GLU A 292 -17.15 0.89 15.05
C GLU A 292 -16.38 0.54 16.34
N LEU A 293 -15.37 -0.31 16.27
CA LEU A 293 -14.47 -0.57 17.41
C LEU A 293 -13.67 0.68 17.81
N LEU A 294 -13.18 1.46 16.84
CA LEU A 294 -12.51 2.74 17.13
C LEU A 294 -13.45 3.76 17.75
N GLU A 295 -14.74 3.78 17.36
CA GLU A 295 -15.74 4.63 18.01
C GLU A 295 -16.02 4.20 19.45
N ILE A 296 -16.06 2.89 19.73
CA ILE A 296 -16.19 2.36 21.10
C ILE A 296 -14.93 2.72 21.90
N GLU A 297 -13.74 2.60 21.33
CA GLU A 297 -12.47 2.99 21.94
C GLU A 297 -12.44 4.47 22.31
N GLU A 298 -12.90 5.37 21.42
CA GLU A 298 -12.97 6.81 21.70
C GLU A 298 -13.94 7.14 22.85
N ARG A 299 -14.99 6.33 23.04
CA ARG A 299 -15.94 6.46 24.17
C ARG A 299 -15.47 5.76 25.44
N ALA A 300 -14.52 4.83 25.35
CA ALA A 300 -14.04 4.04 26.47
C ALA A 300 -13.12 4.83 27.39
N ASP A 301 -13.26 4.61 28.69
CA ASP A 301 -12.39 5.20 29.71
C ASP A 301 -11.43 4.12 30.24
N ASP A 302 -10.21 4.02 29.70
CA ASP A 302 -9.26 2.95 30.09
C ASP A 302 -9.87 1.54 29.93
N GLY A 303 -10.56 1.31 28.81
CA GLY A 303 -11.28 0.07 28.51
C GLY A 303 -12.60 -0.11 29.26
N TRP A 304 -13.02 0.84 30.11
CA TRP A 304 -14.34 0.82 30.73
C TRP A 304 -15.39 1.43 29.80
N VAL A 305 -16.44 0.65 29.50
CA VAL A 305 -17.54 1.08 28.63
C VAL A 305 -18.90 0.87 29.30
N PRO A 306 -19.93 1.65 28.94
CA PRO A 306 -21.32 1.38 29.32
C PRO A 306 -21.78 -0.01 28.87
N ARG A 307 -22.79 -0.60 29.55
CA ARG A 307 -23.31 -1.94 29.18
C ARG A 307 -23.80 -2.04 27.74
N ILE A 308 -24.36 -0.97 27.20
CA ILE A 308 -24.84 -0.94 25.81
C ILE A 308 -23.69 -1.11 24.82
N ASP A 309 -22.56 -0.41 25.05
CA ASP A 309 -21.35 -0.55 24.25
C ASP A 309 -20.71 -1.92 24.46
N LYS A 310 -20.78 -2.49 25.68
CA LYS A 310 -20.32 -3.87 25.92
C LYS A 310 -21.12 -4.89 25.09
N THR A 311 -22.45 -4.81 25.09
CA THR A 311 -23.27 -5.74 24.29
C THR A 311 -22.89 -5.65 22.82
N ARG A 312 -22.74 -4.42 22.30
CA ARG A 312 -22.32 -4.21 20.92
C ARG A 312 -20.90 -4.72 20.65
N PHE A 313 -19.97 -4.48 21.56
CA PHE A 313 -18.61 -5.01 21.50
C PHE A 313 -18.60 -6.54 21.46
N ASP A 314 -19.37 -7.22 22.32
CA ASP A 314 -19.46 -8.69 22.34
C ASP A 314 -20.03 -9.24 21.01
N GLU A 315 -20.99 -8.55 20.39
CA GLU A 315 -21.47 -8.87 19.04
C GLU A 315 -20.38 -8.72 17.98
N ILE A 316 -19.62 -7.61 18.01
CA ILE A 316 -18.51 -7.37 17.07
C ILE A 316 -17.42 -8.43 17.26
N VAL A 317 -17.07 -8.79 18.50
CA VAL A 317 -16.11 -9.86 18.80
C VAL A 317 -16.57 -11.19 18.18
N GLY A 318 -17.87 -11.51 18.27
CA GLY A 318 -18.46 -12.67 17.60
C GLY A 318 -18.21 -12.64 16.08
N LEU A 319 -18.53 -11.52 15.43
CA LEU A 319 -18.32 -11.33 13.98
C LEU A 319 -16.84 -11.37 13.57
N VAL A 320 -15.94 -10.80 14.37
CA VAL A 320 -14.49 -10.83 14.14
C VAL A 320 -13.95 -12.26 14.30
N ASN A 321 -14.47 -13.04 15.25
CA ASN A 321 -14.10 -14.44 15.40
C ASN A 321 -14.61 -15.30 14.24
N GLU A 322 -15.84 -15.10 13.78
CA GLU A 322 -16.36 -15.75 12.57
C GLU A 322 -15.54 -15.40 11.32
N ALA A 323 -15.09 -14.14 11.21
CA ALA A 323 -14.20 -13.70 10.14
C ALA A 323 -12.83 -14.38 10.23
N GLN A 324 -12.28 -14.55 11.43
CA GLN A 324 -11.03 -15.28 11.66
C GLN A 324 -11.15 -16.74 11.24
N GLU A 325 -12.23 -17.43 11.62
CA GLU A 325 -12.45 -18.82 11.23
C GLU A 325 -12.52 -18.99 9.71
N LYS A 326 -13.19 -18.06 9.01
CA LYS A 326 -13.21 -18.03 7.53
C LYS A 326 -11.82 -17.78 6.95
N TYR A 327 -11.08 -16.84 7.52
CA TYR A 327 -9.70 -16.54 7.12
C TYR A 327 -8.81 -17.78 7.28
N ASP A 328 -8.85 -18.44 8.44
CA ASP A 328 -8.05 -19.63 8.75
C ASP A 328 -8.42 -20.80 7.84
N LEU A 329 -9.72 -20.96 7.53
CA LEU A 329 -10.18 -21.96 6.57
C LEU A 329 -9.60 -21.71 5.19
N ILE A 330 -9.69 -20.48 4.66
CA ILE A 330 -9.14 -20.13 3.33
C ILE A 330 -7.62 -20.28 3.32
N ALA A 331 -6.93 -19.78 4.33
CA ALA A 331 -5.48 -19.93 4.46
C ALA A 331 -5.04 -21.40 4.43
N LYS A 332 -5.87 -22.32 4.93
CA LYS A 332 -5.63 -23.76 4.91
C LYS A 332 -6.02 -24.43 3.59
N THR A 333 -7.17 -24.09 3.01
CA THR A 333 -7.73 -24.79 1.85
C THR A 333 -7.26 -24.23 0.51
N ASP A 334 -7.03 -22.92 0.44
CA ASP A 334 -6.63 -22.21 -0.77
C ASP A 334 -5.73 -21.01 -0.40
N PRO A 335 -4.43 -21.27 -0.10
CA PRO A 335 -3.47 -20.22 0.23
C PRO A 335 -3.34 -19.15 -0.86
N PHE A 336 -3.60 -19.51 -2.13
CA PHE A 336 -3.51 -18.58 -3.23
C PHE A 336 -4.66 -17.56 -3.21
N GLN A 337 -5.88 -17.94 -2.80
CA GLN A 337 -6.98 -16.98 -2.64
C GLN A 337 -6.69 -15.93 -1.56
N LEU A 338 -5.99 -16.32 -0.49
CA LEU A 338 -5.54 -15.37 0.53
C LEU A 338 -4.57 -14.34 -0.08
N GLU A 339 -3.61 -14.79 -0.86
CA GLU A 339 -2.66 -13.90 -1.55
C GLU A 339 -3.32 -13.02 -2.61
N LEU A 340 -4.31 -13.55 -3.34
CA LEU A 340 -5.13 -12.78 -4.27
C LEU A 340 -5.92 -11.67 -3.55
N ALA A 341 -6.51 -11.97 -2.39
CA ALA A 341 -7.24 -11.00 -1.58
C ALA A 341 -6.32 -9.87 -1.08
N ARG A 342 -5.12 -10.23 -0.60
CA ARG A 342 -4.08 -9.27 -0.18
C ARG A 342 -3.63 -8.38 -1.33
N ALA A 343 -3.35 -8.96 -2.50
CA ALA A 343 -2.99 -8.19 -3.69
C ALA A 343 -4.09 -7.21 -4.10
N ARG A 344 -5.36 -7.65 -4.08
CA ARG A 344 -6.52 -6.77 -4.33
C ARG A 344 -6.63 -5.64 -3.31
N ASN A 345 -6.37 -5.92 -2.04
CA ASN A 345 -6.43 -4.90 -1.00
C ASN A 345 -5.29 -3.87 -1.15
N ARG A 346 -4.05 -4.32 -1.37
CA ARG A 346 -2.92 -3.43 -1.70
C ARG A 346 -3.24 -2.53 -2.89
N PHE A 347 -3.75 -3.13 -3.97
CA PHE A 347 -4.17 -2.39 -5.16
C PHE A 347 -5.19 -1.27 -4.87
N LYS A 348 -6.15 -1.53 -3.97
CA LYS A 348 -7.12 -0.53 -3.50
C LYS A 348 -6.47 0.57 -2.65
N LEU A 349 -5.64 0.18 -1.68
CA LEU A 349 -4.97 1.10 -0.74
C LEU A 349 -4.00 2.05 -1.45
N GLU A 350 -3.34 1.57 -2.51
CA GLU A 350 -2.49 2.36 -3.38
C GLU A 350 -3.27 3.36 -4.25
N LYS A 351 -4.60 3.36 -4.18
CA LYS A 351 -5.52 4.26 -4.90
C LYS A 351 -5.44 4.17 -6.43
N ILE A 352 -4.85 3.10 -6.97
CA ILE A 352 -4.75 2.83 -8.42
C ILE A 352 -6.14 2.74 -9.06
N SER A 353 -7.15 2.30 -8.29
CA SER A 353 -8.55 2.26 -8.71
C SER A 353 -9.15 3.62 -9.10
N LYS A 354 -8.49 4.74 -8.80
CA LYS A 354 -8.95 6.07 -9.21
C LYS A 354 -8.66 6.40 -10.67
N ILE A 355 -7.74 5.66 -11.30
CA ILE A 355 -7.28 5.89 -12.67
C ILE A 355 -8.25 5.26 -13.69
N GLY A 356 -9.21 4.44 -13.25
CA GLY A 356 -10.26 3.87 -14.09
C GLY A 356 -11.00 2.75 -13.36
N SER A 357 -11.98 2.13 -14.03
CA SER A 357 -12.60 0.91 -13.54
C SER A 357 -11.65 -0.26 -13.77
N TRP A 358 -11.57 -1.19 -12.80
CA TRP A 358 -10.67 -2.35 -12.88
C TRP A 358 -11.43 -3.63 -12.58
N VAL A 359 -11.09 -4.68 -13.31
CA VAL A 359 -11.41 -6.06 -12.95
C VAL A 359 -10.13 -6.78 -12.54
N SER A 360 -10.25 -7.77 -11.67
CA SER A 360 -9.10 -8.55 -11.22
C SER A 360 -9.38 -10.03 -11.33
N PHE A 361 -8.40 -10.75 -11.86
CA PHE A 361 -8.43 -12.19 -12.03
C PHE A 361 -7.21 -12.81 -11.36
N GLY A 362 -7.37 -13.97 -10.73
CA GLY A 362 -6.28 -14.71 -10.11
C GLY A 362 -6.19 -16.12 -10.66
N ARG A 363 -4.99 -16.53 -11.05
CA ARG A 363 -4.63 -17.93 -11.35
C ARG A 363 -3.20 -18.14 -10.95
N GLU A 364 -2.96 -19.05 -10.01
CA GLU A 364 -1.62 -19.27 -9.46
C GLU A 364 -0.58 -19.47 -10.58
N PRO A 365 0.57 -18.77 -10.54
CA PRO A 365 1.04 -17.78 -9.55
C PRO A 365 0.73 -16.30 -9.85
N TYR A 366 -0.29 -15.96 -10.65
CA TYR A 366 -0.54 -14.62 -11.18
C TYR A 366 -1.81 -13.97 -10.66
N VAL A 367 -1.74 -12.66 -10.44
CA VAL A 367 -2.90 -11.78 -10.26
C VAL A 367 -2.87 -10.71 -11.35
N VAL A 368 -3.90 -10.70 -12.19
CA VAL A 368 -4.02 -9.76 -13.30
C VAL A 368 -5.10 -8.74 -12.96
N PHE A 369 -4.71 -7.47 -12.90
CA PHE A 369 -5.60 -6.31 -12.83
C PHE A 369 -5.75 -5.76 -14.24
N CYS A 370 -6.95 -5.82 -14.80
CA CYS A 370 -7.23 -5.30 -16.14
C CYS A 370 -8.13 -4.07 -16.04
N GLN A 371 -7.68 -2.97 -16.63
CA GLN A 371 -8.45 -1.75 -16.68
C GLN A 371 -9.59 -1.88 -17.71
N GLN A 372 -10.82 -1.60 -17.28
CA GLN A 372 -12.00 -1.60 -18.14
C GLN A 372 -12.10 -0.29 -18.93
N GLN A 373 -12.65 -0.39 -20.13
CA GLN A 373 -13.03 0.76 -20.95
C GLN A 373 -14.40 1.29 -20.49
N ALA A 374 -14.53 2.61 -20.31
CA ALA A 374 -15.83 3.22 -20.05
C ALA A 374 -16.66 3.23 -21.35
N GLY A 375 -17.82 2.55 -21.38
CA GLY A 375 -18.74 2.50 -22.52
C GLY A 375 -19.25 1.08 -22.83
N GLU A 376 -19.99 0.92 -23.94
CA GLU A 376 -20.49 -0.37 -24.49
C GLU A 376 -19.39 -1.27 -25.09
N ASP A 377 -18.13 -1.12 -24.66
CA ASP A 377 -17.12 -2.11 -25.08
C ASP A 377 -17.29 -3.37 -24.23
N ASP A 378 -17.53 -4.46 -24.94
CA ASP A 378 -18.10 -5.70 -24.47
C ASP A 378 -17.25 -6.33 -23.35
N GLU A 379 -17.90 -6.77 -22.27
CA GLU A 379 -17.28 -7.60 -21.21
C GLU A 379 -16.46 -8.75 -21.83
N ALA A 380 -16.93 -9.24 -22.99
CA ALA A 380 -16.26 -10.22 -23.84
C ALA A 380 -14.84 -9.81 -24.28
N LYS A 381 -14.60 -8.56 -24.72
CA LYS A 381 -13.25 -8.12 -25.12
C LYS A 381 -12.31 -8.00 -23.93
N THR A 382 -12.83 -7.56 -22.78
CA THR A 382 -12.02 -7.51 -21.54
C THR A 382 -11.63 -8.94 -21.12
N LEU A 383 -12.58 -9.88 -21.18
CA LEU A 383 -12.34 -11.30 -20.92
C LEU A 383 -11.36 -11.92 -21.94
N GLU A 384 -11.45 -11.57 -23.21
CA GLU A 384 -10.51 -12.01 -24.25
C GLU A 384 -9.07 -11.56 -23.91
N ARG A 385 -8.87 -10.27 -23.61
CA ARG A 385 -7.55 -9.75 -23.19
C ARG A 385 -6.99 -10.47 -21.97
N ILE A 386 -7.86 -10.70 -20.97
CA ILE A 386 -7.50 -11.45 -19.77
C ILE A 386 -7.10 -12.88 -20.12
N ASN A 387 -7.89 -13.58 -20.93
CA ASN A 387 -7.64 -14.97 -21.32
C ASN A 387 -6.34 -15.12 -22.13
N THR A 388 -6.05 -14.19 -23.03
CA THR A 388 -4.78 -14.16 -23.77
C THR A 388 -3.60 -13.95 -22.83
N ALA A 389 -3.67 -12.95 -21.94
CA ALA A 389 -2.63 -12.70 -20.94
C ALA A 389 -2.44 -13.90 -19.99
N LEU A 390 -3.51 -14.62 -19.66
CA LEU A 390 -3.44 -15.81 -18.82
C LEU A 390 -2.89 -17.03 -19.56
N THR A 391 -3.22 -17.20 -20.82
CA THR A 391 -2.66 -18.29 -21.65
C THR A 391 -1.15 -18.11 -21.74
N ALA A 392 -0.70 -16.88 -21.99
CA ALA A 392 0.70 -16.49 -21.90
C ALA A 392 1.31 -16.80 -20.52
N ALA A 393 0.65 -16.33 -19.46
CA ALA A 393 1.10 -16.50 -18.09
C ALA A 393 1.10 -17.96 -17.64
N THR A 394 0.41 -18.88 -18.31
CA THR A 394 0.33 -20.26 -17.83
C THR A 394 1.31 -21.19 -18.52
N GLN A 395 1.66 -20.89 -19.77
CA GLN A 395 2.70 -21.61 -20.49
C GLN A 395 4.10 -21.08 -20.14
N PHE A 396 4.22 -19.78 -19.88
CA PHE A 396 5.50 -19.15 -19.63
C PHE A 396 6.23 -19.63 -18.36
N PRO A 397 5.62 -19.79 -17.18
CA PRO A 397 6.38 -20.10 -15.97
C PRO A 397 7.03 -21.47 -16.02
N GLU A 398 6.37 -22.48 -16.60
CA GLU A 398 6.98 -23.81 -16.72
C GLU A 398 8.13 -23.78 -17.75
N PHE A 399 7.92 -23.13 -18.88
CA PHE A 399 8.99 -22.89 -19.86
C PHE A 399 10.16 -22.13 -19.21
N PHE A 400 9.89 -20.99 -18.58
CA PHE A 400 10.89 -20.17 -17.90
C PHE A 400 11.61 -20.96 -16.82
N LYS A 401 10.89 -21.70 -15.99
CA LYS A 401 11.47 -22.53 -14.94
C LYS A 401 12.46 -23.54 -15.52
N GLN A 402 12.04 -24.34 -16.49
CA GLN A 402 12.87 -25.41 -17.07
C GLN A 402 14.02 -24.86 -17.93
N THR A 403 13.77 -23.78 -18.67
CA THR A 403 14.62 -23.32 -19.77
C THR A 403 15.60 -22.24 -19.32
N VAL A 404 15.26 -21.53 -18.24
CA VAL A 404 15.98 -20.37 -17.73
C VAL A 404 16.27 -20.52 -16.25
N ALA A 405 15.24 -20.61 -15.40
CA ALA A 405 15.41 -20.46 -13.97
C ALA A 405 16.26 -21.58 -13.35
N GLU A 406 15.90 -22.84 -13.59
CA GLU A 406 16.64 -23.99 -13.08
C GLU A 406 18.07 -24.05 -13.64
N PRO A 407 18.32 -23.89 -14.96
CA PRO A 407 19.68 -23.88 -15.50
C PRO A 407 20.57 -22.76 -14.94
N LEU A 408 19.98 -21.59 -14.67
CA LEU A 408 20.69 -20.43 -14.11
C LEU A 408 20.72 -20.42 -12.58
N GLY A 409 20.04 -21.36 -11.90
CA GLY A 409 19.95 -21.38 -10.43
C GLY A 409 19.08 -20.27 -9.82
N LEU A 410 18.15 -19.73 -10.60
CA LEU A 410 17.22 -18.67 -10.20
C LEU A 410 16.06 -19.24 -9.35
N ARG A 411 15.98 -18.84 -8.08
CA ARG A 411 14.85 -19.05 -7.14
C ARG A 411 13.59 -18.17 -7.35
N ARG A 412 12.42 -18.72 -7.66
CA ARG A 412 11.14 -17.99 -7.86
C ARG A 412 11.05 -16.67 -7.06
N MET A 413 10.88 -15.53 -7.71
CA MET A 413 10.90 -14.25 -7.01
C MET A 413 9.74 -13.31 -7.27
N LEU A 414 9.46 -12.59 -6.18
CA LEU A 414 8.24 -11.92 -5.79
C LEU A 414 8.63 -10.80 -4.79
N PRO A 415 7.73 -9.85 -4.48
CA PRO A 415 8.01 -8.55 -3.88
C PRO A 415 9.10 -8.52 -2.79
N SER A 416 10.00 -7.54 -2.86
CA SER A 416 11.12 -7.33 -1.92
C SER A 416 10.70 -6.85 -0.52
N ASP A 417 9.44 -6.43 -0.36
CA ASP A 417 8.82 -6.15 0.95
C ASP A 417 8.41 -7.42 1.70
N LEU A 418 8.54 -8.60 1.08
CA LEU A 418 8.24 -9.89 1.69
C LEU A 418 9.52 -10.68 1.95
N GLU A 419 9.63 -11.24 3.16
CA GLU A 419 10.78 -12.06 3.59
C GLU A 419 10.46 -13.56 3.58
N GLY A 420 11.48 -14.38 3.34
CA GLY A 420 11.41 -15.85 3.45
C GLY A 420 10.31 -16.52 2.60
N ASP A 421 9.63 -17.52 3.16
CA ASP A 421 8.60 -18.32 2.47
C ASP A 421 7.39 -17.51 1.99
N ALA A 422 7.11 -16.35 2.62
CA ALA A 422 6.02 -15.48 2.19
C ALA A 422 6.32 -14.87 0.82
N ARG A 423 7.60 -14.57 0.57
CA ARG A 423 8.08 -14.12 -0.73
C ARG A 423 7.80 -15.17 -1.80
N ASP A 424 8.20 -16.41 -1.59
CA ASP A 424 8.05 -17.48 -2.59
C ASP A 424 6.58 -17.82 -2.96
N LYS A 425 5.64 -17.46 -2.07
CA LYS A 425 4.20 -17.75 -2.21
C LYS A 425 3.38 -16.60 -2.80
N ALA A 426 3.92 -15.38 -2.81
CA ALA A 426 3.21 -14.23 -3.36
C ALA A 426 2.87 -14.40 -4.87
N PRO A 427 1.92 -13.62 -5.39
CA PRO A 427 1.60 -13.67 -6.81
C PRO A 427 2.36 -12.62 -7.61
N PHE A 428 2.61 -12.90 -8.89
CA PHE A 428 3.01 -11.88 -9.85
C PHE A 428 1.82 -10.95 -10.12
N GLU A 429 1.97 -9.68 -9.77
CA GLU A 429 0.97 -8.66 -10.06
C GLU A 429 1.17 -8.07 -11.45
N ILE A 430 0.13 -8.15 -12.29
CA ILE A 430 0.16 -7.70 -13.68
C ILE A 430 -0.94 -6.66 -13.86
N LEU A 431 -0.58 -5.45 -14.29
CA LEU A 431 -1.50 -4.35 -14.55
C LEU A 431 -1.61 -4.16 -16.06
N LEU A 432 -2.77 -4.51 -16.60
CA LEU A 432 -3.13 -4.29 -18.01
C LEU A 432 -3.87 -2.96 -18.13
N PHE A 433 -3.15 -1.94 -18.58
CA PHE A 433 -3.69 -0.63 -18.92
C PHE A 433 -4.37 -0.69 -20.28
N ARG A 434 -5.43 0.10 -20.41
CA ARG A 434 -6.18 0.24 -21.66
C ARG A 434 -5.32 0.84 -22.77
N ASP A 435 -4.59 1.89 -22.45
CA ASP A 435 -3.73 2.62 -23.38
C ASP A 435 -2.60 3.32 -22.61
N GLY A 436 -1.63 3.87 -23.35
CA GLY A 436 -0.48 4.57 -22.77
C GLY A 436 -0.86 5.81 -21.95
N SER A 437 -2.04 6.42 -22.14
CA SER A 437 -2.46 7.60 -21.37
C SER A 437 -2.81 7.24 -19.92
N TYR A 438 -3.45 6.09 -19.70
CA TYR A 438 -3.76 5.60 -18.36
C TYR A 438 -2.51 5.09 -17.64
N MET A 439 -1.63 4.39 -18.35
CA MET A 439 -0.33 4.00 -17.81
C MET A 439 0.46 5.25 -17.41
N ASN A 440 0.51 6.30 -18.25
CA ASN A 440 1.13 7.57 -17.89
C ASN A 440 0.52 8.23 -16.65
N ALA A 441 -0.81 8.19 -16.49
CA ALA A 441 -1.46 8.72 -15.30
C ALA A 441 -0.99 7.96 -14.04
N TYR A 442 -0.91 6.63 -14.13
CA TYR A 442 -0.40 5.78 -13.06
C TYR A 442 1.06 6.09 -12.71
N LEU A 443 1.94 6.15 -13.70
CA LEU A 443 3.35 6.47 -13.47
C LEU A 443 3.55 7.85 -12.84
N ARG A 444 2.74 8.83 -13.22
CA ARG A 444 2.74 10.16 -12.57
C ARG A 444 2.28 10.12 -11.12
N GLU A 445 1.23 9.36 -10.80
CA GLU A 445 0.77 9.19 -9.41
C GLU A 445 1.81 8.48 -8.54
N LYS A 446 2.62 7.60 -9.13
CA LYS A 446 3.74 6.91 -8.48
C LYS A 446 5.04 7.72 -8.43
N ASP A 447 5.02 8.96 -8.92
CA ASP A 447 6.19 9.83 -9.03
C ASP A 447 7.35 9.25 -9.88
N ILE A 448 7.02 8.40 -10.86
CA ILE A 448 7.96 7.82 -11.81
C ILE A 448 8.14 8.84 -12.95
N LYS A 449 8.98 9.86 -12.70
CA LYS A 449 9.06 11.11 -13.48
C LYS A 449 9.74 11.04 -14.86
N HIS A 450 10.28 9.90 -15.28
CA HIS A 450 11.18 9.82 -16.44
C HIS A 450 10.74 8.88 -17.57
N VAL A 451 9.56 8.28 -17.47
CA VAL A 451 9.07 7.34 -18.47
C VAL A 451 8.17 8.08 -19.47
N ASP A 452 8.68 8.31 -20.68
CA ASP A 452 7.84 8.70 -21.82
C ASP A 452 6.98 7.49 -22.22
N ALA A 453 5.81 7.31 -21.57
CA ALA A 453 4.98 6.14 -21.86
C ALA A 453 4.28 6.20 -23.23
N SER A 454 4.50 7.25 -24.03
CA SER A 454 4.20 7.17 -25.47
C SER A 454 5.17 6.23 -26.20
N LYS A 455 6.33 5.94 -25.60
CA LYS A 455 7.37 5.03 -26.11
C LYS A 455 7.48 3.73 -25.33
N ILE A 456 6.97 3.71 -24.09
CA ILE A 456 7.05 2.56 -23.19
C ILE A 456 5.66 1.94 -23.04
N SER A 457 5.53 0.72 -23.56
CA SER A 457 4.28 -0.07 -23.53
C SER A 457 4.31 -1.21 -22.52
N SER A 458 5.43 -1.40 -21.82
CA SER A 458 5.54 -2.23 -20.62
C SER A 458 6.63 -1.68 -19.69
N LEU A 459 6.42 -1.81 -18.39
CA LEU A 459 7.32 -1.42 -17.32
C LEU A 459 7.25 -2.48 -16.23
N THR A 460 8.41 -2.93 -15.77
CA THR A 460 8.49 -3.71 -14.53
C THR A 460 8.96 -2.79 -13.43
N GLU A 461 8.20 -2.72 -12.35
CA GLU A 461 8.51 -1.89 -11.19
C GLU A 461 9.60 -2.54 -10.34
N PRO A 462 10.74 -1.86 -10.10
CA PRO A 462 11.76 -2.33 -9.18
C PRO A 462 11.16 -2.60 -7.80
N ALA A 463 11.74 -3.54 -7.05
CA ALA A 463 11.34 -3.92 -5.69
C ALA A 463 9.97 -4.61 -5.56
N THR A 464 8.93 -4.23 -6.31
CA THR A 464 7.61 -4.88 -6.22
C THR A 464 7.48 -6.08 -7.16
N GLY A 465 8.27 -6.10 -8.25
CA GLY A 465 8.17 -7.12 -9.29
C GLY A 465 6.88 -7.04 -10.12
N ARG A 466 6.10 -5.97 -9.92
CA ARG A 466 4.83 -5.70 -10.60
C ARG A 466 5.10 -5.34 -12.06
N ILE A 467 4.30 -5.92 -12.96
CA ILE A 467 4.42 -5.71 -14.41
C ILE A 467 3.26 -4.85 -14.87
N SER A 468 3.56 -3.63 -15.27
CA SER A 468 2.62 -2.67 -15.83
C SER A 468 2.73 -2.67 -17.35
N MET A 469 1.63 -2.79 -18.09
CA MET A 469 1.68 -2.81 -19.55
C MET A 469 0.42 -2.31 -20.24
N VAL A 470 0.58 -1.82 -21.46
CA VAL A 470 -0.52 -1.45 -22.36
C VAL A 470 -0.87 -2.66 -23.23
N TYR A 471 -2.13 -3.07 -23.21
CA TYR A 471 -2.62 -4.11 -24.11
C TYR A 471 -2.94 -3.50 -25.48
N GLU A 472 -2.22 -3.93 -26.52
CA GLU A 472 -2.41 -3.46 -27.90
C GLU A 472 -3.13 -4.53 -28.74
N ASP A 473 -2.44 -5.63 -29.02
CA ASP A 473 -2.96 -6.83 -29.68
C ASP A 473 -2.37 -8.10 -29.03
N GLU A 474 -2.90 -9.27 -29.36
CA GLU A 474 -2.49 -10.55 -28.74
C GLU A 474 -0.98 -10.82 -28.87
N ARG A 475 -0.41 -10.72 -30.07
CA ARG A 475 0.99 -11.09 -30.32
C ARG A 475 1.95 -10.09 -29.68
N THR A 476 1.66 -8.80 -29.85
CA THR A 476 2.49 -7.72 -29.32
C THR A 476 2.42 -7.68 -27.79
N SER A 477 1.23 -7.84 -27.21
CA SER A 477 1.04 -7.86 -25.75
C SER A 477 1.69 -9.10 -25.14
N LEU A 478 1.62 -10.26 -25.78
CA LEU A 478 2.33 -11.48 -25.36
C LEU A 478 3.84 -11.24 -25.30
N GLY A 479 4.44 -10.68 -26.35
CA GLY A 479 5.88 -10.37 -26.36
C GLY A 479 6.29 -9.41 -25.23
N LYS A 480 5.50 -8.35 -25.02
CA LYS A 480 5.72 -7.39 -23.92
C LYS A 480 5.54 -8.03 -22.55
N PHE A 481 4.62 -8.98 -22.44
CA PHE A 481 4.28 -9.63 -21.17
C PHE A 481 5.40 -10.54 -20.73
N ILE A 482 5.86 -11.37 -21.67
CA ILE A 482 7.04 -12.21 -21.48
C ILE A 482 8.25 -11.34 -21.12
N ARG A 483 8.47 -10.24 -21.84
CA ARG A 483 9.54 -9.29 -21.50
C ARG A 483 9.41 -8.72 -20.10
N GLY A 484 8.20 -8.35 -19.67
CA GLY A 484 7.94 -7.87 -18.31
C GLY A 484 8.26 -8.92 -17.24
N LEU A 485 7.91 -10.19 -17.49
CA LEU A 485 8.22 -11.32 -16.60
C LEU A 485 9.72 -11.57 -16.50
N VAL A 486 10.42 -11.45 -17.62
CA VAL A 486 11.88 -11.52 -17.68
C VAL A 486 12.51 -10.39 -16.88
N ASP A 487 12.11 -9.15 -17.14
CA ASP A 487 12.62 -7.98 -16.42
C ASP A 487 12.36 -8.17 -14.91
N SER A 488 11.18 -8.68 -14.54
CA SER A 488 10.82 -8.96 -13.13
C SER A 488 11.69 -10.05 -12.52
N ALA A 489 11.94 -11.14 -13.23
CA ALA A 489 12.90 -12.12 -12.78
C ALA A 489 14.26 -11.45 -12.55
N PHE A 490 14.78 -10.74 -13.54
CA PHE A 490 16.10 -10.16 -13.48
C PHE A 490 16.32 -9.16 -12.36
N TYR A 491 15.40 -8.21 -12.16
CA TYR A 491 15.45 -7.26 -11.05
C TYR A 491 15.52 -7.93 -9.70
N ASN A 492 14.93 -9.11 -9.61
CA ASN A 492 14.89 -9.82 -8.37
C ASN A 492 16.15 -10.70 -8.19
N TYR A 493 16.69 -11.29 -9.27
CA TYR A 493 17.80 -12.27 -9.22
C TYR A 493 19.19 -11.68 -9.22
N ASN A 494 19.38 -10.55 -9.90
CA ASN A 494 20.71 -10.00 -9.96
C ASN A 494 21.02 -9.34 -8.60
N PRO A 495 22.06 -9.74 -7.86
CA PRO A 495 22.45 -9.06 -6.61
C PRO A 495 22.89 -7.61 -6.85
N ARG A 496 23.23 -7.27 -8.10
CA ARG A 496 23.50 -5.91 -8.59
C ARG A 496 22.27 -5.26 -9.22
N ALA A 497 21.11 -5.92 -9.20
CA ALA A 497 19.89 -5.34 -9.73
C ALA A 497 19.61 -4.00 -9.06
N PRO A 498 19.18 -3.03 -9.86
CA PRO A 498 18.87 -1.71 -9.35
C PRO A 498 17.66 -1.80 -8.43
N LYS A 499 17.80 -1.21 -7.25
CA LYS A 499 16.72 -1.06 -6.26
C LYS A 499 15.95 0.23 -6.48
N THR A 500 16.54 1.17 -7.22
CA THR A 500 15.95 2.45 -7.57
C THR A 500 15.93 2.63 -9.09
N GLN A 501 15.05 3.51 -9.60
CA GLN A 501 15.02 3.83 -11.03
C GLN A 501 16.33 4.46 -11.52
N ALA A 502 17.01 5.25 -10.68
CA ALA A 502 18.29 5.87 -11.04
C ALA A 502 19.40 4.82 -11.23
N GLU A 503 19.46 3.84 -10.32
CA GLU A 503 20.32 2.67 -10.50
C GLU A 503 19.91 1.89 -11.75
N ASP A 504 18.63 1.83 -12.10
CA ASP A 504 18.14 1.10 -13.28
C ASP A 504 18.58 1.74 -14.59
N ASP A 505 18.53 3.06 -14.66
CA ASP A 505 19.00 3.80 -15.84
C ASP A 505 20.52 3.58 -16.05
N GLU A 506 21.30 3.48 -14.97
CA GLU A 506 22.74 3.16 -15.00
C GLU A 506 23.00 1.69 -15.33
N TYR A 507 22.26 0.79 -14.69
CA TYR A 507 22.38 -0.66 -14.82
C TYR A 507 21.96 -1.16 -16.21
N ARG A 508 20.93 -0.55 -16.82
CA ARG A 508 20.46 -0.89 -18.19
C ARG A 508 21.49 -0.58 -19.27
N GLY A 509 22.53 0.20 -18.96
CA GLY A 509 23.60 0.58 -19.89
C GLY A 509 24.49 -0.55 -20.41
N PHE A 510 24.69 -1.65 -19.68
CA PHE A 510 25.60 -2.72 -20.15
C PHE A 510 25.23 -4.16 -19.71
N SER A 511 25.05 -4.44 -18.40
CA SER A 511 24.75 -5.80 -17.89
C SER A 511 23.35 -6.28 -18.24
N SER A 512 22.39 -5.36 -18.42
CA SER A 512 21.06 -5.74 -18.92
C SER A 512 21.12 -6.27 -20.36
N TYR A 513 22.11 -5.89 -21.15
CA TYR A 513 22.04 -6.07 -22.60
C TYR A 513 22.13 -7.54 -23.03
N TRP A 514 23.08 -8.31 -22.48
CA TRP A 514 23.23 -9.74 -22.81
C TRP A 514 22.07 -10.59 -22.30
N LEU A 515 21.63 -10.37 -21.06
CA LEU A 515 20.46 -11.06 -20.52
C LEU A 515 19.20 -10.66 -21.27
N ASN A 516 18.93 -9.37 -21.45
CA ASN A 516 17.75 -8.86 -22.15
C ASN A 516 17.71 -9.36 -23.60
N ALA A 517 18.84 -9.41 -24.29
CA ALA A 517 18.91 -9.97 -25.63
C ALA A 517 18.77 -11.51 -25.64
N TYR A 518 19.31 -12.23 -24.64
CA TYR A 518 19.09 -13.68 -24.47
C TYR A 518 17.62 -13.99 -24.26
N PHE A 519 16.96 -13.16 -23.46
CA PHE A 519 15.55 -13.29 -23.20
C PHE A 519 14.70 -12.84 -24.37
N ALA A 520 15.06 -11.77 -25.08
CA ALA A 520 14.40 -11.38 -26.32
C ALA A 520 14.43 -12.52 -27.35
N ALA A 521 15.57 -13.22 -27.46
CA ALA A 521 15.69 -14.45 -28.25
C ALA A 521 14.71 -15.54 -27.78
N ALA A 522 14.64 -15.80 -26.47
CA ALA A 522 13.69 -16.76 -25.91
C ALA A 522 12.21 -16.35 -26.11
N VAL A 523 11.88 -15.05 -26.03
CA VAL A 523 10.54 -14.49 -26.28
C VAL A 523 10.15 -14.64 -27.75
N SER A 524 11.08 -14.29 -28.65
CA SER A 524 10.87 -14.42 -30.10
C SER A 524 10.54 -15.87 -30.46
N PHE A 525 11.02 -16.86 -29.71
CA PHE A 525 10.65 -18.26 -29.88
C PHE A 525 9.24 -18.59 -29.38
N VAL A 526 8.86 -18.16 -28.17
CA VAL A 526 7.50 -18.41 -27.64
C VAL A 526 6.42 -17.75 -28.51
N THR A 527 6.77 -16.64 -29.16
CA THR A 527 5.86 -15.87 -30.03
C THR A 527 5.95 -16.22 -31.52
N ALA A 528 7.01 -16.91 -31.96
CA ALA A 528 7.10 -17.45 -33.32
C ALA A 528 6.37 -18.79 -33.39
N SER A 529 5.47 -18.92 -34.37
CA SER A 529 4.83 -20.20 -34.67
C SER A 529 5.90 -21.29 -34.89
N PRO A 530 5.68 -22.57 -34.52
CA PRO A 530 6.67 -23.66 -34.61
C PRO A 530 7.20 -23.97 -36.03
N THR A 531 6.75 -23.26 -37.05
CA THR A 531 7.30 -23.33 -38.40
C THR A 531 8.67 -22.64 -38.41
N ARG A 532 9.71 -23.43 -38.17
CA ARG A 532 11.14 -23.08 -38.07
C ARG A 532 11.74 -22.24 -39.23
N ASP A 533 10.99 -21.95 -40.29
CA ASP A 533 11.50 -21.32 -41.53
C ASP A 533 11.65 -19.78 -41.48
N GLU A 534 11.15 -19.13 -40.42
CA GLU A 534 10.95 -17.67 -40.37
C GLU A 534 11.78 -16.91 -39.32
N PHE A 535 12.93 -17.43 -38.86
CA PHE A 535 13.90 -16.57 -38.15
C PHE A 535 14.63 -15.64 -39.14
N THR A 536 13.88 -14.74 -39.78
CA THR A 536 14.38 -13.66 -40.64
C THR A 536 14.89 -12.51 -39.79
N TYR A 537 16.07 -12.73 -39.25
CA TYR A 537 16.64 -11.90 -38.20
C TYR A 537 16.76 -10.40 -38.57
N PHE A 538 17.19 -10.08 -39.79
CA PHE A 538 17.30 -8.69 -40.27
C PHE A 538 15.99 -8.08 -40.80
N VAL A 539 14.96 -8.89 -41.06
CA VAL A 539 13.70 -8.44 -41.69
C VAL A 539 12.68 -7.98 -40.65
N ASN A 540 12.74 -8.52 -39.44
CA ASN A 540 11.82 -8.15 -38.36
C ASN A 540 12.17 -6.81 -37.70
N ASP A 541 13.40 -6.32 -37.82
CA ASP A 541 13.71 -4.93 -37.48
C ASP A 541 13.36 -4.04 -38.69
N THR A 542 12.23 -3.33 -38.58
CA THR A 542 11.74 -2.43 -39.62
C THR A 542 12.77 -1.39 -40.04
N ARG A 543 13.60 -0.90 -39.11
CA ARG A 543 14.65 0.08 -39.44
C ARG A 543 15.78 -0.55 -40.24
N VAL A 544 16.18 -1.78 -39.89
CA VAL A 544 17.21 -2.47 -40.67
C VAL A 544 16.66 -2.82 -42.05
N SER A 545 15.43 -3.33 -42.14
CA SER A 545 14.77 -3.59 -43.42
C SER A 545 14.67 -2.33 -44.30
N GLU A 546 14.24 -1.20 -43.73
CA GLU A 546 14.22 0.10 -44.42
C GLU A 546 15.61 0.58 -44.84
N LEU A 547 16.60 0.45 -43.95
CA LEU A 547 17.99 0.81 -44.23
C LEU A 547 18.52 0.01 -45.43
N MET A 548 18.27 -1.30 -45.43
CA MET A 548 18.70 -2.20 -46.48
C MET A 548 17.97 -1.87 -47.79
N GLY A 549 16.66 -1.62 -47.76
CA GLY A 549 15.92 -1.18 -48.94
C GLY A 549 16.43 0.13 -49.57
N ARG A 550 17.09 1.00 -48.79
CA ARG A 550 17.72 2.24 -49.29
C ARG A 550 19.12 2.04 -49.85
N LEU A 551 19.83 1.01 -49.38
CA LEU A 551 21.16 0.65 -49.87
C LEU A 551 20.99 -0.07 -51.21
N ALA A 552 21.11 0.64 -52.33
CA ALA A 552 21.18 0.02 -53.68
C ALA A 552 22.53 -0.71 -53.90
N GLY A 553 23.02 -1.44 -52.88
CA GLY A 553 24.42 -1.86 -52.67
C GLY A 553 24.64 -3.36 -52.45
N PRO A 554 25.90 -3.78 -52.20
CA PRO A 554 26.52 -5.04 -52.63
C PRO A 554 26.29 -6.25 -51.70
N TYR A 555 25.19 -6.27 -50.96
CA TYR A 555 24.85 -7.42 -50.13
C TYR A 555 24.16 -8.48 -50.99
N LYS A 556 24.46 -9.74 -50.74
CA LYS A 556 23.74 -10.84 -51.38
C LYS A 556 22.39 -10.99 -50.71
N VAL A 557 21.36 -11.19 -51.53
CA VAL A 557 20.02 -11.54 -51.10
C VAL A 557 19.78 -12.98 -51.56
N ALA A 558 19.43 -13.87 -50.65
CA ALA A 558 19.04 -15.25 -50.96
C ALA A 558 17.70 -15.28 -51.72
N ASP A 559 17.38 -16.43 -52.34
CA ASP A 559 16.17 -16.60 -53.17
C ASP A 559 14.85 -16.31 -52.42
N ASN A 560 14.87 -16.38 -51.10
CA ASN A 560 13.75 -16.05 -50.21
C ASN A 560 13.69 -14.55 -49.83
N GLY A 561 14.47 -13.68 -50.47
CA GLY A 561 14.52 -12.24 -50.20
C GLY A 561 15.30 -11.85 -48.94
N LYS A 562 15.94 -12.79 -48.24
CA LYS A 562 16.74 -12.53 -47.02
C LYS A 562 18.16 -12.09 -47.38
N ILE A 563 18.76 -11.24 -46.56
CA ILE A 563 20.19 -10.90 -46.71
C ILE A 563 21.03 -12.13 -46.34
N ASP A 564 21.78 -12.62 -47.32
CA ASP A 564 22.66 -13.78 -47.23
C ASP A 564 24.05 -13.36 -46.69
N SER A 565 24.56 -12.19 -47.10
CA SER A 565 25.88 -11.69 -46.67
C SER A 565 26.15 -10.26 -47.12
N PHE A 566 26.92 -9.48 -46.34
CA PHE A 566 27.50 -8.20 -46.78
C PHE A 566 28.85 -8.36 -47.54
N GLY A 567 29.23 -9.59 -47.88
CA GLY A 567 30.60 -10.00 -48.24
C GLY A 567 31.31 -10.76 -47.10
N GLY A 568 30.72 -10.74 -45.90
CA GLY A 568 31.12 -11.38 -44.66
C GLY A 568 30.33 -10.78 -43.50
N PRO A 569 30.63 -11.11 -42.23
CA PRO A 569 29.95 -10.50 -41.09
C PRO A 569 30.44 -9.06 -40.86
N ALA A 570 29.53 -8.08 -40.77
CA ALA A 570 29.89 -6.70 -40.42
C ALA A 570 30.52 -6.60 -39.02
N PHE A 571 30.17 -7.55 -38.14
CA PHE A 571 30.87 -7.82 -36.89
C PHE A 571 31.03 -9.33 -36.71
N THR A 572 32.25 -9.78 -36.43
CA THR A 572 32.49 -11.14 -35.94
C THR A 572 31.94 -11.30 -34.51
N ALA A 573 31.68 -12.53 -34.07
CA ALA A 573 31.21 -12.76 -32.71
C ALA A 573 32.20 -12.24 -31.66
N ARG A 574 33.51 -12.42 -31.90
CA ARG A 574 34.57 -11.91 -31.03
C ARG A 574 34.59 -10.39 -30.97
N GLN A 575 34.37 -9.71 -32.09
CA GLN A 575 34.25 -8.25 -32.13
C GLN A 575 33.02 -7.75 -31.36
N ILE A 576 31.86 -8.41 -31.50
CA ILE A 576 30.65 -8.05 -30.73
C ILE A 576 30.92 -8.14 -29.23
N LEU A 577 31.55 -9.22 -28.79
CA LEU A 577 31.88 -9.46 -27.38
C LEU A 577 33.04 -8.60 -26.86
N GLY A 578 33.94 -8.15 -27.75
CA GLY A 578 35.07 -7.29 -27.42
C GLY A 578 34.78 -5.79 -27.52
N LEU A 579 33.57 -5.39 -27.93
CA LEU A 579 33.15 -4.01 -27.99
C LEU A 579 32.73 -3.54 -26.59
N THR A 580 33.56 -2.69 -26.00
CA THR A 580 33.38 -2.21 -24.62
C THR A 580 32.95 -0.75 -24.59
N LYS A 581 33.18 -0.02 -25.69
CA LYS A 581 32.79 1.38 -25.89
C LYS A 581 32.01 1.52 -27.18
N TRP A 582 30.95 2.31 -27.11
CA TRP A 582 30.07 2.55 -28.25
C TRP A 582 30.81 3.26 -29.40
N GLU A 583 31.74 4.15 -29.06
CA GLU A 583 32.50 4.96 -30.01
C GLU A 583 33.40 4.12 -30.93
N ASP A 584 33.76 2.90 -30.49
CA ASP A 584 34.62 1.99 -31.24
C ASP A 584 33.83 1.15 -32.26
N ALA A 585 32.50 1.03 -32.11
CA ALA A 585 31.67 0.19 -32.96
C ALA A 585 31.60 0.70 -34.41
N GLN A 586 31.47 2.01 -34.61
CA GLN A 586 31.35 2.62 -35.94
C GLN A 586 32.65 2.47 -36.75
N PRO A 587 33.84 2.86 -36.24
CA PRO A 587 35.10 2.65 -36.94
C PRO A 587 35.38 1.18 -37.26
N LEU A 588 35.06 0.29 -36.32
CA LEU A 588 35.25 -1.16 -36.50
C LEU A 588 34.36 -1.72 -37.61
N MET A 589 33.08 -1.37 -37.60
CA MET A 589 32.12 -1.77 -38.62
C MET A 589 32.55 -1.27 -40.01
N ARG A 590 32.97 0.00 -40.08
CA ARG A 590 33.47 0.59 -41.32
C ARG A 590 34.69 -0.16 -41.86
N ALA A 591 35.68 -0.42 -41.00
CA ALA A 591 36.89 -1.13 -41.38
C ALA A 591 36.59 -2.55 -41.91
N ASN A 592 35.63 -3.26 -41.29
CA ASN A 592 35.20 -4.58 -41.77
C ASN A 592 34.53 -4.50 -43.15
N LEU A 593 33.63 -3.53 -43.35
CA LEU A 593 32.88 -3.38 -44.60
C LEU A 593 33.72 -2.84 -45.76
N GLU A 594 34.71 -1.99 -45.50
CA GLU A 594 35.65 -1.49 -46.51
C GLU A 594 36.45 -2.60 -47.19
N GLY A 595 36.62 -3.75 -46.50
CA GLY A 595 37.27 -4.94 -47.06
C GLY A 595 36.40 -5.74 -48.03
N TYR A 596 35.10 -5.44 -48.15
CA TYR A 596 34.17 -6.17 -49.00
C TYR A 596 33.94 -5.48 -50.34
N GLU A 597 33.83 -6.29 -51.39
CA GLU A 597 33.62 -5.80 -52.76
C GLU A 597 32.29 -5.04 -52.88
N GLY A 598 32.29 -3.92 -53.60
CA GLY A 598 31.11 -3.14 -53.92
C GLY A 598 30.65 -2.11 -52.86
N TRP A 599 31.33 -2.03 -51.71
CA TRP A 599 31.04 -0.99 -50.71
C TRP A 599 31.63 0.35 -51.14
N THR A 600 30.76 1.28 -51.54
CA THR A 600 31.16 2.65 -51.86
C THR A 600 31.27 3.49 -50.59
N LYS A 601 32.06 4.58 -50.62
CA LYS A 601 32.13 5.55 -49.52
C LYS A 601 30.75 6.04 -49.08
N ASN A 602 29.84 6.32 -50.02
CA ASN A 602 28.49 6.75 -49.71
C ASN A 602 27.67 5.68 -48.96
N ASN A 603 27.77 4.41 -49.39
CA ASN A 603 27.09 3.31 -48.70
C ASN A 603 27.65 3.08 -47.30
N LEU A 604 28.97 3.21 -47.13
CA LEU A 604 29.63 3.15 -45.84
C LEU A 604 29.18 4.29 -44.92
N ASP A 605 29.14 5.54 -45.41
CA ASP A 605 28.65 6.69 -44.64
C ASP A 605 27.19 6.54 -44.20
N ILE A 606 26.35 5.94 -45.05
CA ILE A 606 24.95 5.62 -44.70
C ILE A 606 24.89 4.52 -43.65
N VAL A 607 25.52 3.37 -43.88
CA VAL A 607 25.34 2.18 -43.03
C VAL A 607 26.06 2.32 -41.69
N THR A 608 27.20 3.03 -41.66
CA THR A 608 28.00 3.17 -40.46
C THR A 608 27.71 4.47 -39.72
N ASN A 609 26.61 5.19 -39.97
CA ASN A 609 26.25 6.30 -39.09
C ASN A 609 25.84 5.79 -37.70
N ASP A 610 25.90 6.65 -36.68
CA ASP A 610 25.65 6.29 -35.28
C ASP A 610 24.37 5.45 -35.10
N THR A 611 23.24 5.96 -35.58
CA THR A 611 21.93 5.30 -35.48
C THR A 611 21.92 3.93 -36.15
N ASN A 612 22.47 3.81 -37.36
CA ASN A 612 22.44 2.58 -38.15
C ASN A 612 23.42 1.53 -37.60
N THR A 613 24.60 1.95 -37.15
CA THR A 613 25.52 1.07 -36.43
C THR A 613 24.87 0.52 -35.17
N ARG A 614 24.08 1.31 -34.42
CA ARG A 614 23.39 0.81 -33.20
C ARG A 614 22.39 -0.27 -33.55
N SER A 615 21.54 0.01 -34.54
CA SER A 615 20.55 -0.96 -35.02
C SER A 615 21.20 -2.24 -35.53
N LEU A 616 22.29 -2.13 -36.30
CA LEU A 616 22.99 -3.30 -36.85
C LEU A 616 23.77 -4.06 -35.80
N LEU A 617 24.48 -3.41 -34.87
CA LEU A 617 25.18 -4.10 -33.79
C LEU A 617 24.19 -4.87 -32.91
N GLY A 618 23.09 -4.23 -32.52
CA GLY A 618 22.08 -4.91 -31.72
C GLY A 618 21.39 -6.04 -32.46
N SER A 619 21.24 -5.88 -33.78
CA SER A 619 20.92 -6.99 -34.67
C SER A 619 21.98 -8.10 -34.55
N TYR A 620 23.25 -7.86 -34.85
CA TYR A 620 24.28 -8.90 -34.78
C TYR A 620 24.37 -9.60 -33.41
N MET A 621 24.19 -8.87 -32.31
CA MET A 621 24.24 -9.46 -30.98
C MET A 621 23.08 -10.42 -30.69
N HIS A 622 21.85 -10.03 -31.04
CA HIS A 622 20.71 -10.91 -30.82
C HIS A 622 20.70 -12.10 -31.82
N ALA A 623 21.30 -11.97 -33.01
CA ALA A 623 21.60 -13.11 -33.88
C ALA A 623 22.61 -14.08 -33.24
N LEU A 624 23.68 -13.55 -32.65
CA LEU A 624 24.68 -14.36 -31.93
C LEU A 624 24.04 -15.13 -30.78
N LEU A 625 23.14 -14.50 -30.03
CA LEU A 625 22.43 -15.13 -28.93
C LEU A 625 21.50 -16.25 -29.39
N LEU A 626 20.69 -15.99 -30.43
CA LEU A 626 19.87 -17.03 -31.06
C LEU A 626 20.72 -18.20 -31.55
N PHE A 627 21.86 -17.94 -32.20
CA PHE A 627 22.79 -18.98 -32.62
C PHE A 627 23.34 -19.79 -31.43
N THR A 628 23.81 -19.12 -30.38
CA THR A 628 24.36 -19.81 -29.21
C THR A 628 23.31 -20.61 -28.45
N TYR A 629 22.04 -20.26 -28.59
CA TYR A 629 20.95 -20.92 -27.88
C TYR A 629 20.24 -22.00 -28.72
N PHE A 630 20.07 -21.74 -30.01
CA PHE A 630 19.25 -22.49 -30.97
C PHE A 630 19.98 -22.81 -32.27
N GLY A 631 21.32 -22.83 -32.28
CA GLY A 631 22.07 -23.37 -33.42
C GLY A 631 21.55 -24.76 -33.82
N SER A 632 22.00 -25.29 -34.96
CA SER A 632 21.53 -26.60 -35.51
C SER A 632 21.30 -27.68 -34.44
N PRO A 633 20.45 -28.70 -34.64
CA PRO A 633 20.12 -29.68 -33.59
C PRO A 633 21.33 -30.28 -32.83
N ASP A 634 22.48 -30.41 -33.49
CA ASP A 634 23.75 -30.83 -32.87
C ASP A 634 24.50 -29.71 -32.13
N ALA A 635 24.32 -28.45 -32.54
CA ALA A 635 24.82 -27.24 -31.89
C ALA A 635 23.93 -26.73 -30.74
N GLU A 636 22.62 -27.02 -30.76
CA GLU A 636 21.63 -26.61 -29.76
C GLU A 636 22.07 -27.03 -28.35
N ALA A 637 22.52 -28.28 -28.16
CA ALA A 637 23.04 -28.74 -26.88
C ALA A 637 24.42 -28.15 -26.55
N ARG A 638 25.29 -27.97 -27.56
CA ARG A 638 26.71 -27.64 -27.37
C ARG A 638 26.93 -26.20 -26.90
N TYR A 639 26.20 -25.23 -27.45
CA TYR A 639 26.39 -23.82 -27.11
C TYR A 639 25.44 -23.31 -26.04
N ARG A 640 24.24 -23.90 -25.92
CA ARG A 640 23.25 -23.48 -24.93
C ARG A 640 23.76 -23.62 -23.49
N GLU A 641 24.35 -24.77 -23.15
CA GLU A 641 24.92 -24.98 -21.81
C GLU A 641 26.07 -23.99 -21.51
N LYS A 642 26.87 -23.66 -22.52
CA LYS A 642 27.98 -22.69 -22.41
C LYS A 642 27.46 -21.26 -22.24
N LEU A 643 26.39 -20.90 -22.95
CA LEU A 643 25.73 -19.61 -22.81
C LEU A 643 25.10 -19.47 -21.43
N ILE A 644 24.38 -20.50 -20.96
CA ILE A 644 23.81 -20.54 -19.60
C ILE A 644 24.93 -20.39 -18.56
N ARG A 645 26.06 -21.06 -18.75
CA ARG A 645 27.23 -20.91 -17.88
C ARG A 645 27.78 -19.48 -17.89
N PHE A 646 27.90 -18.85 -19.06
CA PHE A 646 28.35 -17.46 -19.18
C PHE A 646 27.40 -16.49 -18.47
N ILE A 647 26.09 -16.65 -18.67
CA ILE A 647 25.05 -15.85 -17.99
C ILE A 647 25.12 -16.02 -16.48
N ARG A 648 25.32 -17.25 -15.99
CA ARG A 648 25.49 -17.50 -14.56
C ARG A 648 26.74 -16.82 -14.00
N MET A 649 27.85 -16.87 -14.73
CA MET A 649 29.07 -16.14 -14.36
C MET A 649 28.81 -14.62 -14.28
N ASP A 650 27.99 -14.05 -15.17
CA ASP A 650 27.61 -12.64 -15.11
C ASP A 650 26.77 -12.32 -13.85
N LEU A 651 25.77 -13.16 -13.55
CA LEU A 651 24.94 -13.05 -12.36
C LEU A 651 25.74 -13.18 -11.05
N ASP A 652 26.75 -14.05 -11.04
CA ASP A 652 27.68 -14.23 -9.91
C ASP A 652 28.73 -13.09 -9.84
N GLY A 653 28.71 -12.16 -10.81
CA GLY A 653 29.59 -11.01 -10.86
C GLY A 653 31.02 -11.31 -11.33
N GLU A 654 31.25 -12.48 -11.94
CA GLU A 654 32.53 -12.91 -12.51
C GLU A 654 32.82 -12.29 -13.89
N VAL A 655 31.79 -11.74 -14.57
CA VAL A 655 31.96 -11.05 -15.85
C VAL A 655 32.31 -9.59 -15.60
N ASP A 656 33.43 -9.16 -16.16
CA ASP A 656 33.80 -7.76 -16.22
C ASP A 656 32.94 -7.07 -17.29
N SER A 657 32.11 -6.10 -16.86
CA SER A 657 31.30 -5.31 -17.79
C SER A 657 32.15 -4.49 -18.74
N GLU A 658 33.38 -4.12 -18.38
CA GLU A 658 34.28 -3.41 -19.29
C GLU A 658 34.98 -4.37 -20.26
N ASN A 659 34.88 -5.68 -20.09
CA ASN A 659 35.49 -6.66 -20.98
C ASN A 659 34.89 -8.07 -20.78
N PRO A 660 33.74 -8.38 -21.38
CA PRO A 660 33.08 -9.67 -21.16
C PRO A 660 33.76 -10.83 -21.92
N LEU A 661 34.65 -10.51 -22.88
CA LEU A 661 35.26 -11.49 -23.78
C LEU A 661 36.03 -12.62 -23.07
N PRO A 662 36.92 -12.37 -22.08
CA PRO A 662 37.63 -13.45 -21.37
C PRO A 662 36.69 -14.38 -20.60
N ALA A 663 35.62 -13.83 -20.02
CA ALA A 663 34.62 -14.63 -19.32
C ALA A 663 33.80 -15.49 -20.30
N PHE A 664 33.49 -14.95 -21.48
CA PHE A 664 32.87 -15.70 -22.57
C PHE A 664 33.78 -16.83 -23.07
N GLU A 665 35.05 -16.55 -23.31
CA GLU A 665 36.07 -17.55 -23.69
C GLU A 665 36.17 -18.67 -22.65
N LYS A 666 36.22 -18.32 -21.36
CA LYS A 666 36.22 -19.26 -20.24
C LYS A 666 34.96 -20.11 -20.20
N ALA A 667 33.78 -19.50 -20.37
CA ALA A 667 32.50 -20.20 -20.34
C ALA A 667 32.37 -21.17 -21.53
N PHE A 668 32.79 -20.74 -22.71
CA PHE A 668 32.70 -21.53 -23.94
C PHE A 668 33.88 -22.48 -24.17
N GLY A 669 34.95 -22.35 -23.40
CA GLY A 669 36.20 -23.09 -23.59
C GLY A 669 36.83 -22.79 -24.96
N LEU A 670 36.86 -21.50 -25.34
CA LEU A 670 37.39 -21.06 -26.63
C LEU A 670 38.86 -20.71 -26.51
N ASP A 671 39.70 -21.44 -27.23
CA ASP A 671 41.02 -20.98 -27.64
C ASP A 671 40.94 -20.39 -29.07
N GLU A 672 42.09 -20.09 -29.67
CA GLU A 672 42.13 -19.51 -31.02
C GLU A 672 41.52 -20.44 -32.11
N ALA A 673 41.68 -21.76 -31.96
CA ALA A 673 41.06 -22.72 -32.87
C ALA A 673 39.54 -22.82 -32.63
N GLY A 674 39.12 -22.77 -31.36
CA GLY A 674 37.74 -22.73 -30.92
C GLY A 674 37.00 -21.52 -31.48
N TRP A 675 37.62 -20.33 -31.45
CA TRP A 675 37.05 -19.12 -32.04
C TRP A 675 36.81 -19.25 -33.54
N LYS A 676 37.81 -19.70 -34.29
CA LYS A 676 37.67 -19.89 -35.74
C LYS A 676 36.51 -20.85 -36.07
N LYS A 677 36.39 -21.94 -35.31
CA LYS A 677 35.29 -22.89 -35.48
C LYS A 677 33.94 -22.26 -35.12
N PHE A 678 33.86 -21.56 -33.99
CA PHE A 678 32.64 -20.89 -33.52
C PHE A 678 32.14 -19.84 -34.52
N GLU A 679 33.03 -18.99 -35.05
CA GLU A 679 32.68 -17.97 -36.03
C GLU A 679 32.30 -18.54 -37.39
N ALA A 680 32.95 -19.62 -37.83
CA ALA A 680 32.56 -20.31 -39.05
C ALA A 680 31.16 -20.93 -38.93
N GLU A 681 30.85 -21.57 -37.79
CA GLU A 681 29.51 -22.12 -37.52
C GLU A 681 28.46 -21.01 -37.38
N PHE A 682 28.78 -19.89 -36.75
CA PHE A 682 27.89 -18.74 -36.67
C PHE A 682 27.58 -18.15 -38.04
N LEU A 683 28.61 -18.02 -38.90
CA LEU A 683 28.45 -17.52 -40.26
C LEU A 683 27.63 -18.48 -41.14
N ALA A 684 27.83 -19.80 -41.00
CA ALA A 684 27.02 -20.80 -41.70
C ALA A 684 25.54 -20.70 -41.28
N TRP A 685 25.29 -20.61 -39.97
CA TRP A 685 23.93 -20.44 -39.43
C TRP A 685 23.25 -19.17 -39.96
N GLN A 686 23.98 -18.05 -40.08
CA GLN A 686 23.45 -16.81 -40.65
C GLN A 686 22.98 -16.97 -42.11
N LYS A 687 23.61 -17.86 -42.87
CA LYS A 687 23.24 -18.18 -44.26
C LYS A 687 22.13 -19.22 -44.37
N GLY A 688 21.77 -19.86 -43.25
CA GLY A 688 20.84 -20.99 -43.24
C GLY A 688 21.44 -22.29 -43.77
N GLU A 689 22.77 -22.44 -43.74
CA GLU A 689 23.51 -23.69 -43.95
C GLU A 689 23.50 -24.53 -42.67
#